data_AF-A0A7C7QQ67-F1
#
_entry.id   AF-A0A7C7QQ67-F1
#
_cell.length_a   1.000
_cell.length_b   1.000
_cell.length_c   1.000
_cell.angle_alpha   90.00
_cell.angle_beta   90.00
_cell.angle_gamma   90.00
#
_symmetry.space_group_name_H-M   'P 1'
#
loop_
_entity.id
_entity.type
_entity.pdbx_description
1 polymer ?
#
loop_
_entity_poly.entity_id
_entity_poly.type
_entity_poly.pdbx_seq_one_letter_code
_entity_poly.pdbx_strand_id
1 'polypeptide(L)'
;MIKRVLRQFDVRDPLRRQRLLFWASLTAIVIVLAIPIVYEADRYLESDHFCGQICHSIYPEYVAYQSSPHAHVGCAECHIGPGLLPKIKAKIFGVHELYLTLTNSYERPIPPPVESLRPAEEICEQCHWPEKFYEDRVQELHRFAEDEANTETKVYLAMKVGGGSSRRGKDMGIHWHIENPVWYIATDKVRQEIPWVGLMREGKMVEYVSIDNPLTPEEIEKAEKRVMDCMDCHNRATHVFRSPERAIDEALASGLIDREIPYIKKKFMDVVRAGPYSSEEAKYAAIEAVEDFYKNEYPEVYANKKEEIRAAIDLYHEICKKICFPDMNLDWQTYPNNIGHSEYIGCFRCHDGRHFNAEGESIRMQCVICHSVPLAVKGETSLKMAMNVLPQFEVHVENHEGLVTHYEGPSTCRACHPGEEDKVMASVHYTFKEKMNRYGVMPFSTAAINWLGVLNEEQKIASGCGLCHIGGGDKPNPPAEVTVEDKEKLDCLICHAAQYDTDVRFPVKEGDRWLLPQDRSLEAAQSVGRPTVEACNRCHHFANGDGLFKRGLDFEACGDTVTVTDAHTEAGMTCVDCHKAKDHRFAGAGPTLKAEERPEVKLSCTSEGCHSQTPHQDPLYNQDHERLDCRTCHVTGTGGLMVRDVTVPPTFNEETGLYMAAVKRAKPGSVQPVYRWYDGVSKGPEPTGSIDDGVSKIHPFKLYRGIAPADKESGELLNLKVDVFAQTGDLEKAIAAGVTESGQAYSGAWVPKEIKAYFWLSHGVTKEEALVCSDCHGEEGLLDFAALGYSEEEAKNLRAHQ
;
A
#
# COMPACT_ATOMS: atom_id res chain seq x y z
N MET A 1 77.78 -43.07 23.02
CA MET A 1 77.35 -41.86 23.76
C MET A 1 75.99 -42.03 24.46
N ILE A 2 75.00 -42.70 23.83
CA ILE A 2 73.64 -42.91 24.38
C ILE A 2 73.57 -43.82 25.62
N LYS A 3 74.41 -44.87 25.74
CA LYS A 3 74.48 -45.72 26.95
C LYS A 3 75.05 -45.01 28.20
N ARG A 4 75.72 -43.86 28.05
CA ARG A 4 76.25 -43.05 29.18
C ARG A 4 75.20 -42.09 29.75
N VAL A 5 74.23 -41.68 28.95
CA VAL A 5 73.09 -40.83 29.36
C VAL A 5 72.04 -41.65 30.11
N LEU A 6 71.80 -42.90 29.70
CA LEU A 6 70.80 -43.77 30.35
C LEU A 6 71.25 -44.37 31.70
N ARG A 7 72.55 -44.36 32.04
CA ARG A 7 73.06 -44.77 33.37
C ARG A 7 72.91 -43.67 34.43
N GLN A 8 72.48 -42.46 34.05
CA GLN A 8 72.22 -41.35 34.98
C GLN A 8 70.78 -41.35 35.55
N PHE A 9 69.91 -42.25 35.10
CA PHE A 9 68.54 -42.42 35.61
C PHE A 9 68.37 -43.72 36.40
N ASP A 10 69.31 -44.05 37.29
CA ASP A 10 69.13 -45.13 38.25
C ASP A 10 68.28 -44.64 39.44
N VAL A 11 66.99 -44.99 39.42
CA VAL A 11 65.98 -44.68 40.44
C VAL A 11 66.20 -45.42 41.78
N ARG A 12 67.25 -46.25 41.88
CA ARG A 12 67.64 -46.97 43.10
C ARG A 12 68.46 -46.11 44.06
N ASP A 13 68.97 -44.95 43.62
CA ASP A 13 69.66 -43.97 44.48
C ASP A 13 68.63 -43.20 45.35
N PRO A 14 68.66 -43.33 46.69
CA PRO A 14 67.69 -42.71 47.60
C PRO A 14 67.61 -41.19 47.47
N LEU A 15 68.74 -40.53 47.20
CA LEU A 15 68.81 -39.07 47.05
C LEU A 15 68.18 -38.61 45.74
N ARG A 16 68.34 -39.37 44.65
CA ARG A 16 67.69 -39.09 43.36
C ARG A 16 66.20 -39.36 43.42
N ARG A 17 65.77 -40.43 44.10
CA ARG A 17 64.34 -40.72 44.33
C ARG A 17 63.66 -39.62 45.13
N GLN A 18 64.29 -39.14 46.21
CA GLN A 18 63.79 -38.01 46.99
C GLN A 18 63.72 -36.71 46.18
N ARG A 19 64.74 -36.42 45.35
CA ARG A 19 64.71 -35.24 44.45
C ARG A 19 63.62 -35.33 43.40
N LEU A 20 63.44 -36.51 42.77
CA LEU A 20 62.36 -36.76 41.81
C LEU A 20 60.98 -36.60 42.47
N LEU A 21 60.77 -37.18 43.65
CA LEU A 21 59.54 -37.03 44.40
C LEU A 21 59.30 -35.57 44.84
N PHE A 22 60.34 -34.86 45.26
CA PHE A 22 60.26 -33.44 45.61
C PHE A 22 59.86 -32.59 44.40
N TRP A 23 60.54 -32.72 43.27
CA TRP A 23 60.20 -31.97 42.05
C TRP A 23 58.83 -32.37 41.50
N ALA A 24 58.47 -33.65 41.50
CA ALA A 24 57.13 -34.10 41.10
C ALA A 24 56.04 -33.55 42.03
N SER A 25 56.27 -33.52 43.35
CA SER A 25 55.34 -32.94 44.33
C SER A 25 55.24 -31.43 44.16
N LEU A 26 56.35 -30.74 43.94
CA LEU A 26 56.38 -29.30 43.68
C LEU A 26 55.63 -28.96 42.39
N THR A 27 55.86 -29.70 41.30
CA THR A 27 55.12 -29.54 40.05
C THR A 27 53.63 -29.82 40.23
N ALA A 28 53.25 -30.85 40.99
CA ALA A 28 51.85 -31.13 41.28
C ALA A 28 51.21 -29.98 42.08
N ILE A 29 51.90 -29.44 43.09
CA ILE A 29 51.44 -28.27 43.86
C ILE A 29 51.29 -27.04 42.94
N VAL A 30 52.27 -26.78 42.07
CA VAL A 30 52.20 -25.67 41.11
C VAL A 30 51.01 -25.84 40.16
N ILE A 31 50.76 -27.04 39.64
CA ILE A 31 49.60 -27.30 38.77
C ILE A 31 48.29 -27.10 39.54
N VAL A 32 48.18 -27.64 40.76
CA VAL A 32 46.98 -27.51 41.61
C VAL A 32 46.69 -26.05 41.95
N LEU A 33 47.72 -25.22 42.15
CA LEU A 33 47.56 -23.78 42.39
C LEU A 33 47.32 -23.00 41.09
N ALA A 34 47.91 -23.40 39.98
CA ALA A 34 47.78 -22.70 38.70
C ALA A 34 46.40 -22.89 38.07
N ILE A 35 45.78 -24.07 38.19
CA ILE A 35 44.45 -24.35 37.62
C ILE A 35 43.38 -23.34 38.08
N PRO A 36 43.16 -23.09 39.39
CA PRO A 36 42.15 -22.12 39.83
C PRO A 36 42.51 -20.69 39.43
N ILE A 37 43.80 -20.32 39.41
CA ILE A 37 44.26 -19.00 38.99
C ILE A 37 43.96 -18.77 37.50
N VAL A 38 44.30 -19.73 36.64
CA VAL A 38 44.04 -19.65 35.20
C VAL A 38 42.55 -19.67 34.93
N TYR A 39 41.79 -20.49 35.66
CA TYR A 39 40.33 -20.53 35.55
C TYR A 39 39.68 -19.19 35.91
N GLU A 40 40.09 -18.58 37.02
CA GLU A 40 39.54 -17.29 37.44
C GLU A 40 39.99 -16.14 36.52
N ALA A 41 41.23 -16.18 36.04
CA ALA A 41 41.72 -15.24 35.05
C ALA A 41 40.94 -15.35 33.73
N ASP A 42 40.65 -16.57 33.26
CA ASP A 42 39.84 -16.78 32.05
C ASP A 42 38.43 -16.23 32.25
N ARG A 43 37.78 -16.54 33.37
CA ARG A 43 36.45 -16.00 33.73
C ARG A 43 36.43 -14.48 33.77
N TYR A 44 37.44 -13.87 34.37
CA TYR A 44 37.52 -12.41 34.45
C TYR A 44 37.70 -11.78 33.06
N LEU A 45 38.59 -12.33 32.23
CA LEU A 45 38.85 -11.87 30.86
C LEU A 45 37.67 -12.10 29.89
N GLU A 46 36.66 -12.87 30.30
CA GLU A 46 35.42 -13.10 29.55
C GLU A 46 34.22 -12.38 30.17
N SER A 47 34.44 -11.59 31.22
CA SER A 47 33.37 -10.86 31.90
C SER A 47 32.99 -9.56 31.19
N ASP A 48 31.72 -9.17 31.31
CA ASP A 48 31.20 -7.90 30.77
C ASP A 48 31.94 -6.68 31.34
N HIS A 49 32.36 -6.76 32.61
CA HIS A 49 33.15 -5.70 33.24
C HIS A 49 34.50 -5.52 32.54
N PHE A 50 35.20 -6.61 32.24
CA PHE A 50 36.47 -6.55 31.52
C PHE A 50 36.28 -5.99 30.10
N CYS A 51 35.31 -6.52 29.35
CA CYS A 51 35.09 -6.11 27.97
C CYS A 51 34.59 -4.66 27.85
N GLY A 52 33.66 -4.23 28.70
CA GLY A 52 32.92 -2.97 28.54
C GLY A 52 33.37 -1.80 29.42
N GLN A 53 34.04 -2.05 30.54
CA GLN A 53 34.44 -0.98 31.48
C GLN A 53 35.95 -0.77 31.57
N ILE A 54 36.76 -1.81 31.34
CA ILE A 54 38.22 -1.67 31.35
C ILE A 54 38.73 -1.10 30.03
N CYS A 55 38.12 -1.48 28.91
CA CYS A 55 38.45 -0.97 27.58
C CYS A 55 37.57 0.23 27.22
N HIS A 56 38.16 1.43 27.14
CA HIS A 56 37.45 2.67 26.73
C HIS A 56 36.82 2.54 25.33
N SER A 57 37.49 1.86 24.40
CA SER A 57 37.11 1.81 22.98
C SER A 57 35.76 1.13 22.73
N ILE A 58 35.35 0.19 23.59
CA ILE A 58 34.08 -0.55 23.49
C ILE A 58 33.00 0.03 24.41
N TYR A 59 33.33 1.06 25.21
CA TYR A 59 32.39 1.67 26.15
C TYR A 59 31.04 2.08 25.52
N PRO A 60 30.97 2.67 24.30
CA PRO A 60 29.68 2.97 23.69
C PRO A 60 28.81 1.74 23.44
N GLU A 61 29.41 0.65 22.96
CA GLU A 61 28.72 -0.62 22.69
C GLU A 61 28.28 -1.30 23.99
N TYR A 62 29.05 -1.14 25.07
CA TYR A 62 28.68 -1.57 26.42
C TYR A 62 27.48 -0.79 26.97
N VAL A 63 27.44 0.53 26.80
CA VAL A 63 26.30 1.36 27.22
C VAL A 63 25.03 0.97 26.47
N ALA A 64 25.12 0.73 25.15
CA ALA A 64 24.00 0.25 24.35
C ALA A 64 23.56 -1.18 24.72
N TYR A 65 24.50 -2.06 25.07
CA TYR A 65 24.23 -3.42 25.56
C TYR A 65 23.34 -3.42 26.80
N GLN A 66 23.62 -2.55 27.77
CA GLN A 66 22.92 -2.50 29.06
C GLN A 66 21.42 -2.18 28.94
N SER A 67 20.99 -1.49 27.88
CA SER A 67 19.59 -1.15 27.63
C SER A 67 18.91 -2.09 26.62
N SER A 68 19.60 -3.15 26.19
CA SER A 68 19.12 -4.06 25.16
C SER A 68 18.33 -5.25 25.74
N PRO A 69 17.53 -5.96 24.91
CA PRO A 69 16.91 -7.22 25.29
C PRO A 69 17.91 -8.31 25.74
N HIS A 70 19.19 -8.17 25.37
CA HIS A 70 20.25 -9.12 25.67
C HIS A 70 21.16 -8.67 26.82
N ALA A 71 20.80 -7.64 27.60
CA ALA A 71 21.62 -7.08 28.70
C ALA A 71 22.04 -8.07 29.81
N HIS A 72 21.53 -9.32 29.76
CA HIS A 72 21.85 -10.41 30.69
C HIS A 72 22.54 -11.60 30.01
N VAL A 73 22.94 -11.46 28.75
CA VAL A 73 23.72 -12.45 27.98
C VAL A 73 25.14 -11.92 27.89
N GLY A 74 26.10 -12.61 28.52
CA GLY A 74 27.46 -12.10 28.65
C GLY A 74 28.14 -11.84 27.31
N CYS A 75 29.02 -10.83 27.22
CA CYS A 75 29.66 -10.42 25.97
C CYS A 75 30.37 -11.60 25.28
N ALA A 76 31.02 -12.46 26.07
CA ALA A 76 31.73 -13.64 25.59
C ALA A 76 30.83 -14.70 24.96
N GLU A 77 29.55 -14.78 25.34
CA GLU A 77 28.61 -15.76 24.79
C GLU A 77 28.34 -15.47 23.30
N CYS A 78 28.27 -14.20 22.92
CA CYS A 78 28.10 -13.76 21.54
C CYS A 78 29.44 -13.59 20.78
N HIS A 79 30.45 -12.95 21.40
CA HIS A 79 31.69 -12.59 20.71
C HIS A 79 32.80 -13.67 20.76
N ILE A 80 32.71 -14.62 21.71
CA ILE A 80 33.67 -15.73 21.83
C ILE A 80 33.01 -17.08 21.57
N GLY A 81 31.76 -17.32 21.98
CA GLY A 81 31.02 -18.57 21.76
C GLY A 81 31.66 -19.83 22.41
N PRO A 82 30.99 -20.98 22.38
CA PRO A 82 31.44 -22.18 23.09
C PRO A 82 32.64 -22.87 22.41
N GLY A 83 33.46 -23.56 23.20
CA GLY A 83 34.55 -24.42 22.71
C GLY A 83 35.97 -23.87 22.89
N LEU A 84 36.97 -24.74 22.74
CA LEU A 84 38.38 -24.40 23.03
C LEU A 84 39.06 -23.56 21.92
N LEU A 85 38.87 -23.94 20.65
CA LEU A 85 39.46 -23.24 19.50
C LEU A 85 38.99 -21.79 19.38
N PRO A 86 37.66 -21.51 19.45
CA PRO A 86 37.08 -20.21 19.74
C PRO A 86 37.82 -19.34 20.74
N LYS A 87 37.99 -19.84 21.97
CA LYS A 87 38.66 -19.13 23.06
C LYS A 87 40.10 -18.80 22.71
N ILE A 88 40.85 -19.74 22.14
CA ILE A 88 42.24 -19.51 21.72
C ILE A 88 42.32 -18.39 20.67
N LYS A 89 41.47 -18.41 19.64
CA LYS A 89 41.42 -17.35 18.62
C LYS A 89 41.11 -16.00 19.26
N ALA A 90 40.09 -15.94 20.11
CA ALA A 90 39.71 -14.71 20.80
C ALA A 90 40.85 -14.12 21.64
N LYS A 91 41.62 -14.96 22.37
CA LYS A 91 42.78 -14.46 23.13
C LYS A 91 43.91 -13.95 22.23
N ILE A 92 44.15 -14.57 21.06
CA ILE A 92 45.15 -14.08 20.10
C ILE A 92 44.74 -12.71 19.53
N PHE A 93 43.48 -12.57 19.10
CA PHE A 93 42.94 -11.29 18.64
C PHE A 93 42.93 -10.24 19.77
N GLY A 94 42.63 -10.64 21.01
CA GLY A 94 42.68 -9.75 22.17
C GLY A 94 44.06 -9.15 22.44
N VAL A 95 45.16 -9.82 22.08
CA VAL A 95 46.52 -9.22 22.16
C VAL A 95 46.68 -8.07 21.17
N HIS A 96 46.11 -8.20 19.97
CA HIS A 96 46.11 -7.13 18.98
C HIS A 96 45.25 -5.94 19.44
N GLU A 97 44.05 -6.19 19.95
CA GLU A 97 43.17 -5.13 20.49
C GLU A 97 43.80 -4.42 21.69
N LEU A 98 44.50 -5.18 22.56
CA LEU A 98 45.26 -4.60 23.66
C LEU A 98 46.38 -3.68 23.15
N TYR A 99 47.11 -4.09 22.10
CA TYR A 99 48.12 -3.25 21.48
C TYR A 99 47.50 -1.96 20.93
N LEU A 100 46.44 -2.05 20.12
CA LEU A 100 45.75 -0.88 19.55
C LEU A 100 45.24 0.07 20.63
N THR A 101 44.71 -0.48 21.72
CA THR A 101 44.19 0.30 22.86
C THR A 101 45.33 1.03 23.58
N LEU A 102 46.45 0.35 23.83
CA LEU A 102 47.63 0.95 24.49
C LEU A 102 48.31 2.02 23.62
N THR A 103 48.30 1.87 22.29
CA THR A 103 48.87 2.85 21.35
C THR A 103 47.87 3.90 20.87
N ASN A 104 46.60 3.81 21.29
CA ASN A 104 45.50 4.67 20.84
C ASN A 104 45.40 4.76 19.30
N SER A 105 45.64 3.65 18.60
CA SER A 105 45.71 3.59 17.13
C SER A 105 44.56 2.80 16.50
N TYR A 106 43.45 2.64 17.21
CA TYR A 106 42.22 2.03 16.70
C TYR A 106 41.37 3.06 15.92
N GLU A 107 40.52 2.55 15.02
CA GLU A 107 39.60 3.36 14.23
C GLU A 107 38.46 3.96 15.09
N ARG A 108 38.00 5.16 14.72
CA ARG A 108 36.92 5.89 15.37
C ARG A 108 35.92 6.37 14.31
N PRO A 109 34.73 5.76 14.17
CA PRO A 109 34.17 4.70 15.01
C PRO A 109 34.76 3.32 14.68
N ILE A 110 34.65 2.35 15.61
CA ILE A 110 35.22 1.01 15.46
C ILE A 110 34.36 0.20 14.47
N PRO A 111 34.91 -0.26 13.33
CA PRO A 111 34.12 -0.93 12.31
C PRO A 111 33.41 -2.18 12.88
N PRO A 112 32.14 -2.42 12.49
CA PRO A 112 31.40 -3.58 12.96
C PRO A 112 32.09 -4.85 12.46
N PRO A 113 32.16 -5.92 13.27
CA PRO A 113 32.88 -7.15 12.93
C PRO A 113 32.11 -8.05 11.94
N VAL A 114 31.58 -7.48 10.86
CA VAL A 114 30.70 -8.17 9.90
C VAL A 114 31.40 -9.32 9.15
N GLU A 115 32.73 -9.26 9.03
CA GLU A 115 33.57 -10.28 8.37
C GLU A 115 34.16 -11.31 9.34
N SER A 116 34.18 -11.01 10.64
CA SER A 116 34.91 -11.78 11.66
C SER A 116 34.01 -12.45 12.71
N LEU A 117 32.74 -12.06 12.78
CA LEU A 117 31.71 -12.76 13.55
C LEU A 117 31.47 -14.17 12.99
N ARG A 118 31.16 -15.10 13.89
CA ARG A 118 30.81 -16.48 13.50
C ARG A 118 29.51 -16.53 12.71
N PRO A 119 29.24 -17.64 12.01
CA PRO A 119 27.92 -17.89 11.44
C PRO A 119 26.85 -17.65 12.51
N ALA A 120 25.80 -16.89 12.15
CA ALA A 120 24.76 -16.51 13.08
C ALA A 120 24.07 -17.74 13.72
N GLU A 121 24.02 -18.86 13.00
CA GLU A 121 23.51 -20.16 13.46
C GLU A 121 24.20 -20.63 14.76
N GLU A 122 25.52 -20.46 14.88
CA GLU A 122 26.27 -20.88 16.06
C GLU A 122 26.07 -19.96 17.28
N ILE A 123 25.70 -18.70 17.06
CA ILE A 123 25.54 -17.67 18.09
C ILE A 123 24.08 -17.58 18.54
N CYS A 124 23.18 -17.36 17.58
CA CYS A 124 21.80 -17.00 17.82
C CYS A 124 20.94 -18.23 18.13
N GLU A 125 21.13 -19.34 17.41
CA GLU A 125 20.19 -20.47 17.45
C GLU A 125 20.29 -21.34 18.70
N GLN A 126 21.33 -21.14 19.51
CA GLN A 126 21.39 -21.76 20.83
C GLN A 126 20.26 -21.27 21.76
N CYS A 127 19.74 -20.07 21.50
CA CYS A 127 18.62 -19.47 22.24
C CYS A 127 17.39 -19.19 21.35
N HIS A 128 17.59 -18.92 20.06
CA HIS A 128 16.56 -18.56 19.08
C HIS A 128 16.38 -19.66 18.03
N TRP A 129 15.52 -20.64 18.30
CA TRP A 129 15.33 -21.77 17.37
C TRP A 129 14.46 -21.37 16.16
N PRO A 130 15.00 -21.29 14.93
CA PRO A 130 14.26 -20.79 13.75
C PRO A 130 13.13 -21.71 13.29
N GLU A 131 13.31 -23.03 13.46
CA GLU A 131 12.36 -24.05 13.02
C GLU A 131 11.10 -24.12 13.90
N LYS A 132 11.10 -23.43 15.04
CA LYS A 132 9.95 -23.30 15.94
C LYS A 132 9.15 -22.06 15.57
N PHE A 133 7.84 -22.24 15.38
CA PHE A 133 6.91 -21.18 14.97
C PHE A 133 6.95 -19.97 15.92
N TYR A 134 7.11 -18.76 15.36
CA TYR A 134 6.91 -17.50 16.07
C TYR A 134 5.58 -16.88 15.62
N GLU A 135 4.73 -16.55 16.60
CA GLU A 135 3.47 -15.85 16.35
C GLU A 135 3.71 -14.43 15.84
N ASP A 136 2.81 -13.96 14.99
CA ASP A 136 2.78 -12.56 14.55
C ASP A 136 2.58 -11.64 15.78
N ARG A 137 3.29 -10.51 15.82
CA ARG A 137 3.31 -9.62 16.99
C ARG A 137 2.67 -8.28 16.69
N VAL A 138 1.71 -7.86 17.51
CA VAL A 138 1.20 -6.49 17.43
C VAL A 138 2.17 -5.54 18.12
N GLN A 139 2.50 -4.45 17.45
CA GLN A 139 3.27 -3.32 17.97
C GLN A 139 2.33 -2.15 18.21
N GLU A 140 2.46 -1.53 19.37
CA GLU A 140 1.89 -0.21 19.70
C GLU A 140 3.06 0.76 19.77
N LEU A 141 3.07 1.76 18.88
CA LEU A 141 4.07 2.80 18.84
C LEU A 141 3.40 4.12 19.22
N HIS A 142 3.98 4.84 20.18
CA HIS A 142 3.51 6.16 20.57
C HIS A 142 4.33 7.21 19.84
N ARG A 143 3.65 8.20 19.25
CA ARG A 143 4.26 9.36 18.57
C ARG A 143 3.70 10.63 19.14
N PHE A 144 4.55 11.62 19.38
CA PHE A 144 4.14 12.90 19.93
C PHE A 144 4.46 14.02 18.94
N ALA A 145 3.45 14.83 18.61
CA ALA A 145 3.63 15.99 17.75
C ALA A 145 4.48 17.08 18.42
N GLU A 146 5.15 17.89 17.62
CA GLU A 146 5.91 19.06 18.09
C GLU A 146 5.02 20.30 18.30
N ASP A 147 3.83 20.11 18.84
CA ASP A 147 2.87 21.16 19.16
C ASP A 147 2.83 21.45 20.68
N GLU A 148 2.02 22.42 21.07
CA GLU A 148 1.94 22.85 22.48
C GLU A 148 1.46 21.71 23.39
N ALA A 149 0.51 20.92 22.91
CA ALA A 149 -0.11 19.84 23.66
C ALA A 149 0.71 18.54 23.67
N ASN A 150 1.82 18.48 22.91
CA ASN A 150 2.52 17.25 22.58
C ASN A 150 1.52 16.17 22.13
N THR A 151 0.70 16.46 21.11
CA THR A 151 -0.44 15.62 20.73
C THR A 151 0.00 14.18 20.45
N GLU A 152 -0.55 13.24 21.21
CA GLU A 152 -0.24 11.81 21.08
C GLU A 152 -1.00 11.18 19.91
N THR A 153 -0.26 10.44 19.08
CA THR A 153 -0.78 9.53 18.07
C THR A 153 -0.26 8.13 18.37
N LYS A 154 -1.17 7.18 18.54
CA LYS A 154 -0.83 5.77 18.69
C LYS A 154 -0.88 5.09 17.34
N VAL A 155 0.19 4.40 16.97
CA VAL A 155 0.29 3.64 15.73
C VAL A 155 0.29 2.17 16.07
N TYR A 156 -0.72 1.45 15.59
CA TYR A 156 -0.84 0.02 15.75
C TYR A 156 -0.49 -0.70 14.45
N LEU A 157 0.34 -1.74 14.52
CA LEU A 157 0.60 -2.62 13.38
C LEU A 157 0.86 -4.06 13.84
N ALA A 158 0.42 -5.04 13.05
CA ALA A 158 0.73 -6.44 13.24
C ALA A 158 1.95 -6.83 12.41
N MET A 159 3.07 -7.09 13.08
CA MET A 159 4.30 -7.60 12.45
C MET A 159 4.12 -9.08 12.11
N LYS A 160 4.31 -9.42 10.83
CA LYS A 160 4.27 -10.79 10.31
C LYS A 160 5.62 -11.45 10.52
N VAL A 161 5.93 -11.74 11.79
CA VAL A 161 7.22 -12.31 12.20
C VAL A 161 7.45 -13.66 11.51
N GLY A 162 6.45 -14.55 11.51
CA GLY A 162 6.52 -15.85 10.82
C GLY A 162 7.63 -16.79 11.32
N GLY A 163 7.94 -17.81 10.51
CA GLY A 163 8.88 -18.90 10.82
C GLY A 163 8.17 -20.19 11.28
N GLY A 164 8.87 -21.32 11.24
CA GLY A 164 8.37 -22.65 11.57
C GLY A 164 7.69 -23.40 10.40
N SER A 165 7.84 -24.73 10.41
CA SER A 165 7.36 -25.65 9.36
C SER A 165 5.84 -25.64 9.06
N SER A 166 5.01 -24.97 9.88
CA SER A 166 3.56 -24.85 9.68
C SER A 166 3.16 -23.86 8.59
N ARG A 167 4.04 -22.94 8.17
CA ARG A 167 3.83 -22.02 7.02
C ARG A 167 4.66 -22.42 5.79
N ARG A 168 5.32 -23.58 5.82
CA ARG A 168 6.15 -24.10 4.72
C ARG A 168 5.35 -24.16 3.41
N GLY A 169 5.85 -23.48 2.38
CA GLY A 169 5.20 -23.37 1.06
C GLY A 169 4.17 -22.24 0.90
N LYS A 170 4.06 -21.30 1.85
CA LYS A 170 3.14 -20.14 1.76
C LYS A 170 3.81 -18.80 1.45
N ASP A 171 5.11 -18.74 1.16
CA ASP A 171 5.84 -17.52 0.75
C ASP A 171 5.52 -16.25 1.57
N MET A 172 5.39 -16.35 2.90
CA MET A 172 4.96 -15.21 3.74
C MET A 172 5.65 -15.16 5.11
N GLY A 173 5.92 -13.93 5.56
CA GLY A 173 6.52 -13.60 6.86
C GLY A 173 8.00 -13.24 6.77
N ILE A 174 8.47 -12.35 7.66
CA ILE A 174 9.84 -11.79 7.62
C ILE A 174 10.90 -12.90 7.75
N HIS A 175 10.67 -13.89 8.62
CA HIS A 175 11.56 -15.03 8.83
C HIS A 175 11.54 -16.07 7.70
N TRP A 176 10.82 -15.86 6.59
CA TRP A 176 10.88 -16.77 5.44
C TRP A 176 12.33 -16.99 4.92
N HIS A 177 13.19 -15.98 5.05
CA HIS A 177 14.60 -15.99 4.64
C HIS A 177 15.48 -16.99 5.40
N ILE A 178 15.09 -17.40 6.60
CA ILE A 178 15.88 -18.38 7.39
C ILE A 178 15.47 -19.82 7.07
N GLU A 179 14.30 -20.02 6.46
CA GLU A 179 13.83 -21.35 6.01
C GLU A 179 14.15 -21.61 4.53
N ASN A 180 14.36 -20.54 3.76
CA ASN A 180 14.62 -20.56 2.34
C ASN A 180 15.96 -19.88 2.08
N PRO A 181 17.02 -20.64 1.74
CA PRO A 181 18.32 -20.07 1.50
C PRO A 181 18.25 -18.97 0.43
N VAL A 182 18.64 -17.76 0.83
CA VAL A 182 18.79 -16.60 -0.05
C VAL A 182 20.27 -16.28 -0.14
N TRP A 183 20.78 -16.15 -1.36
CA TRP A 183 22.12 -15.68 -1.63
C TRP A 183 22.07 -14.23 -2.06
N TYR A 184 23.10 -13.47 -1.74
CA TYR A 184 23.23 -12.11 -2.23
C TYR A 184 24.69 -11.73 -2.42
N ILE A 185 24.92 -10.70 -3.24
CA ILE A 185 26.22 -10.05 -3.40
C ILE A 185 26.04 -8.62 -2.92
N ALA A 186 26.90 -8.18 -2.00
CA ALA A 186 27.00 -6.78 -1.61
C ALA A 186 28.26 -6.15 -2.20
N THR A 187 28.18 -4.89 -2.65
CA THR A 187 29.33 -4.15 -3.21
C THR A 187 30.02 -3.25 -2.19
N ASP A 188 29.39 -3.02 -1.04
CA ASP A 188 29.94 -2.25 0.07
C ASP A 188 30.23 -3.13 1.29
N LYS A 189 31.11 -2.64 2.18
CA LYS A 189 31.55 -3.38 3.37
C LYS A 189 30.49 -3.49 4.46
N VAL A 190 29.51 -2.58 4.50
CA VAL A 190 28.42 -2.56 5.50
C VAL A 190 27.13 -3.21 4.96
N ARG A 191 27.22 -3.80 3.77
CA ARG A 191 26.19 -4.62 3.10
C ARG A 191 24.87 -3.88 2.93
N GLN A 192 24.93 -2.60 2.59
CA GLN A 192 23.75 -1.79 2.29
C GLN A 192 23.40 -1.79 0.79
N GLU A 193 24.39 -1.95 -0.07
CA GLU A 193 24.25 -2.01 -1.52
C GLU A 193 24.27 -3.46 -1.99
N ILE A 194 23.10 -4.01 -2.32
CA ILE A 194 22.93 -5.39 -2.74
C ILE A 194 22.42 -5.40 -4.19
N PRO A 195 23.30 -5.43 -5.21
CA PRO A 195 22.86 -5.40 -6.61
C PRO A 195 22.42 -6.76 -7.17
N TRP A 196 22.64 -7.86 -6.45
CA TRP A 196 22.28 -9.20 -6.91
C TRP A 196 21.75 -10.05 -5.76
N VAL A 197 20.66 -10.76 -6.04
CA VAL A 197 20.00 -11.69 -5.12
C VAL A 197 19.70 -13.00 -5.85
N GLY A 198 20.03 -14.12 -5.23
CA GLY A 198 19.72 -15.45 -5.72
C GLY A 198 18.77 -16.17 -4.77
N LEU A 199 17.69 -16.76 -5.31
CA LEU A 199 16.79 -17.66 -4.59
C LEU A 199 16.72 -19.05 -5.25
N MET A 200 16.84 -20.12 -4.46
CA MET A 200 16.61 -21.47 -4.96
C MET A 200 15.11 -21.78 -5.01
N ARG A 201 14.58 -22.04 -6.21
CA ARG A 201 13.19 -22.51 -6.45
C ARG A 201 13.19 -23.79 -7.27
N GLU A 202 12.52 -24.83 -6.79
CA GLU A 202 12.38 -26.13 -7.49
C GLU A 202 13.71 -26.75 -7.95
N GLY A 203 14.79 -26.51 -7.20
CA GLY A 203 16.13 -27.00 -7.52
C GLY A 203 16.88 -26.18 -8.57
N LYS A 204 16.34 -25.03 -9.01
CA LYS A 204 17.02 -24.06 -9.88
C LYS A 204 17.27 -22.74 -9.15
N MET A 205 18.39 -22.11 -9.50
CA MET A 205 18.73 -20.77 -9.04
C MET A 205 17.94 -19.75 -9.87
N VAL A 206 17.08 -18.98 -9.22
CA VAL A 206 16.45 -17.80 -9.80
C VAL A 206 17.25 -16.60 -9.33
N GLU A 207 17.77 -15.83 -10.29
CA GLU A 207 18.64 -14.69 -10.03
C GLU A 207 17.88 -13.40 -10.30
N TYR A 208 18.04 -12.43 -9.42
CA TYR A 208 17.49 -11.09 -9.52
C TYR A 208 18.64 -10.08 -9.51
N VAL A 209 18.63 -9.16 -10.47
CA VAL A 209 19.65 -8.12 -10.63
C VAL A 209 18.99 -6.75 -10.48
N SER A 210 19.60 -5.86 -9.70
CA SER A 210 19.17 -4.47 -9.58
C SER A 210 19.36 -3.71 -10.89
N ILE A 211 18.40 -2.88 -11.26
CA ILE A 211 18.52 -1.97 -12.41
C ILE A 211 19.35 -0.72 -12.12
N ASP A 212 19.56 -0.36 -10.85
CA ASP A 212 20.35 0.83 -10.49
C ASP A 212 21.84 0.61 -10.66
N ASN A 213 22.32 -0.54 -10.19
CA ASN A 213 23.72 -0.91 -10.19
C ASN A 213 23.90 -2.36 -10.70
N PRO A 214 23.57 -2.65 -11.97
CA PRO A 214 23.58 -4.01 -12.46
C PRO A 214 24.99 -4.59 -12.49
N LEU A 215 25.17 -5.79 -11.93
CA LEU A 215 26.41 -6.55 -12.07
C LEU A 215 26.42 -7.31 -13.40
N THR A 216 27.57 -7.34 -14.06
CA THR A 216 27.77 -8.18 -15.24
C THR A 216 27.85 -9.67 -14.86
N PRO A 217 27.55 -10.59 -15.78
CA PRO A 217 27.68 -12.03 -15.50
C PRO A 217 29.08 -12.45 -15.02
N GLU A 218 30.14 -11.83 -15.54
CA GLU A 218 31.52 -12.10 -15.13
C GLU A 218 31.81 -11.60 -13.70
N GLU A 219 31.24 -10.45 -13.32
CA GLU A 219 31.33 -9.93 -11.95
C GLU A 219 30.55 -10.82 -10.98
N ILE A 220 29.35 -11.27 -11.33
CA ILE A 220 28.55 -12.19 -10.52
C ILE A 220 29.30 -13.51 -10.31
N GLU A 221 29.95 -14.05 -11.35
CA GLU A 221 30.71 -15.31 -11.26
C GLU A 221 31.90 -15.19 -10.30
N LYS A 222 32.61 -14.06 -10.31
CA LYS A 222 33.79 -13.81 -9.46
C LYS A 222 33.45 -13.33 -8.06
N ALA A 223 32.30 -12.70 -7.86
CA ALA A 223 31.89 -12.15 -6.58
C ALA A 223 31.60 -13.24 -5.54
N GLU A 224 31.88 -12.94 -4.28
CA GLU A 224 31.50 -13.79 -3.16
C GLU A 224 29.98 -13.74 -2.99
N LYS A 225 29.33 -14.88 -3.22
CA LYS A 225 27.89 -15.06 -2.98
C LYS A 225 27.70 -15.49 -1.53
N ARG A 226 27.21 -14.56 -0.70
CA ARG A 226 26.96 -14.82 0.71
C ARG A 226 25.55 -15.36 0.91
N VAL A 227 25.39 -16.33 1.81
CA VAL A 227 24.08 -16.79 2.28
C VAL A 227 23.58 -15.80 3.34
N MET A 228 22.34 -15.33 3.19
CA MET A 228 21.67 -14.46 4.14
C MET A 228 21.50 -15.17 5.48
N ASP A 229 21.92 -14.52 6.56
CA ASP A 229 21.80 -15.03 7.92
C ASP A 229 21.05 -14.06 8.85
N CYS A 230 20.86 -14.46 10.12
CA CYS A 230 20.12 -13.65 11.10
C CYS A 230 20.73 -12.26 11.30
N MET A 231 22.04 -12.09 11.21
CA MET A 231 22.72 -10.82 11.41
C MET A 231 22.56 -9.88 10.22
N ASP A 232 22.24 -10.37 9.03
CA ASP A 232 22.01 -9.48 7.89
C ASP A 232 20.73 -8.63 8.07
N CYS A 233 19.78 -9.10 8.90
CA CYS A 233 18.59 -8.38 9.35
C CYS A 233 18.70 -7.84 10.79
N HIS A 234 19.23 -8.63 11.73
CA HIS A 234 19.39 -8.29 13.15
C HIS A 234 20.82 -7.81 13.48
N ASN A 235 21.40 -7.00 12.60
CA ASN A 235 22.79 -6.51 12.71
C ASN A 235 23.07 -5.66 13.97
N ARG A 236 22.02 -5.24 14.69
CA ARG A 236 22.06 -4.47 15.95
C ARG A 236 21.22 -5.14 17.04
N ALA A 237 21.26 -6.47 17.18
CA ALA A 237 20.44 -7.21 18.14
C ALA A 237 20.63 -6.80 19.62
N THR A 238 21.85 -6.38 19.97
CA THR A 238 22.26 -6.08 21.35
C THR A 238 22.78 -4.66 21.51
N HIS A 239 23.32 -4.09 20.44
CA HIS A 239 23.94 -2.77 20.46
C HIS A 239 23.00 -1.72 19.86
N VAL A 240 21.90 -1.45 20.56
CA VAL A 240 20.79 -0.66 20.04
C VAL A 240 20.94 0.82 20.40
N PHE A 241 21.38 1.64 19.45
CA PHE A 241 21.38 3.09 19.57
C PHE A 241 20.01 3.63 19.14
N ARG A 242 19.17 4.02 20.11
CA ARG A 242 17.87 4.61 19.82
C ARG A 242 18.04 6.02 19.24
N SER A 243 17.23 6.39 18.25
CA SER A 243 17.17 7.77 17.80
C SER A 243 16.65 8.68 18.92
N PRO A 244 17.11 9.95 19.01
CA PRO A 244 16.61 10.90 20.00
C PRO A 244 15.09 11.04 19.95
N GLU A 245 14.52 11.10 18.74
CA GLU A 245 13.08 11.24 18.55
C GLU A 245 12.31 10.11 19.21
N ARG A 246 12.73 8.86 18.96
CA ARG A 246 12.10 7.67 19.54
C ARG A 246 12.33 7.56 21.04
N ALA A 247 13.52 7.91 21.52
CA ALA A 247 13.80 7.92 22.96
C ALA A 247 12.92 8.95 23.71
N ILE A 248 12.69 10.12 23.11
CA ILE A 248 11.80 11.14 23.67
C ILE A 248 10.33 10.68 23.62
N ASP A 249 9.89 10.07 22.51
CA ASP A 249 8.53 9.51 22.41
C ASP A 249 8.28 8.43 23.47
N GLU A 250 9.23 7.50 23.65
CA GLU A 250 9.16 6.44 24.67
C GLU A 250 9.14 7.04 26.09
N ALA A 251 9.91 8.11 26.35
CA ALA A 251 9.92 8.81 27.62
C ALA A 251 8.61 9.57 27.91
N LEU A 252 8.01 10.19 26.90
CA LEU A 252 6.68 10.83 27.02
C LEU A 252 5.57 9.78 27.23
N ALA A 253 5.60 8.68 26.48
CA ALA A 253 4.60 7.61 26.59
C ALA A 253 4.64 6.90 27.95
N SER A 254 5.84 6.72 28.51
CA SER A 254 6.03 6.09 29.83
C SER A 254 5.82 7.04 31.00
N GLY A 255 5.59 8.33 30.74
CA GLY A 255 5.44 9.36 31.78
C GLY A 255 6.73 9.75 32.48
N LEU A 256 7.90 9.36 31.94
CA LEU A 256 9.20 9.83 32.43
C LEU A 256 9.44 11.31 32.09
N ILE A 257 8.82 11.79 31.01
CA ILE A 257 8.65 13.21 30.71
C ILE A 257 7.17 13.53 30.86
N ASP A 258 6.86 14.55 31.66
CA ASP A 258 5.48 15.02 31.79
C ASP A 258 5.01 15.67 30.47
N ARG A 259 4.05 15.02 29.81
CA ARG A 259 3.47 15.48 28.54
C ARG A 259 2.70 16.79 28.64
N GLU A 260 2.31 17.20 29.85
CA GLU A 260 1.64 18.49 30.07
C GLU A 260 2.59 19.69 30.04
N ILE A 261 3.91 19.46 29.94
CA ILE A 261 4.88 20.53 29.75
C ILE A 261 4.77 21.01 28.28
N PRO A 262 4.34 22.26 28.04
CA PRO A 262 4.05 22.72 26.69
C PRO A 262 5.30 22.70 25.80
N TYR A 263 5.15 22.21 24.56
CA TYR A 263 6.24 22.14 23.56
C TYR A 263 7.49 21.34 23.97
N ILE A 264 7.46 20.51 25.03
CA ILE A 264 8.67 19.83 25.51
C ILE A 264 9.29 18.92 24.45
N LYS A 265 8.46 18.20 23.67
CA LYS A 265 8.92 17.38 22.53
C LYS A 265 9.67 18.25 21.52
N LYS A 266 9.05 19.36 21.10
CA LYS A 266 9.63 20.32 20.14
C LYS A 266 10.97 20.84 20.64
N LYS A 267 11.08 21.23 21.92
CA LYS A 267 12.31 21.81 22.46
C LYS A 267 13.46 20.82 22.48
N PHE A 268 13.23 19.56 22.83
CA PHE A 268 14.27 18.56 22.71
C PHE A 268 14.65 18.27 21.24
N MET A 269 13.68 18.24 20.32
CA MET A 269 13.96 18.08 18.90
C MET A 269 14.70 19.29 18.29
N ASP A 270 14.44 20.52 18.77
CA ASP A 270 15.19 21.72 18.39
C ASP A 270 16.67 21.59 18.78
N VAL A 271 16.98 21.00 19.94
CA VAL A 271 18.36 20.69 20.35
C VAL A 271 18.98 19.64 19.41
N VAL A 272 18.25 18.58 19.04
CA VAL A 272 18.76 17.60 18.05
C VAL A 272 19.12 18.30 16.73
N ARG A 273 18.20 19.15 16.23
CA ARG A 273 18.35 19.85 14.94
C ARG A 273 19.41 20.93 14.93
N ALA A 274 19.72 21.52 16.09
CA ALA A 274 20.77 22.53 16.21
C ALA A 274 22.19 21.96 16.13
N GLY A 275 22.35 20.63 16.17
CA GLY A 275 23.62 19.95 15.92
C GLY A 275 24.09 20.06 14.45
N PRO A 276 25.34 19.67 14.14
CA PRO A 276 26.33 19.08 15.06
C PRO A 276 26.95 20.12 16.00
N TYR A 277 27.21 19.71 17.25
CA TYR A 277 27.82 20.57 18.27
C TYR A 277 29.35 20.51 18.22
N SER A 278 30.02 21.63 18.51
CA SER A 278 31.48 21.73 18.51
C SER A 278 32.16 21.03 19.69
N SER A 279 31.46 20.80 20.79
CA SER A 279 31.92 20.03 21.95
C SER A 279 30.75 19.47 22.76
N GLU A 280 31.05 18.54 23.69
CA GLU A 280 30.05 17.97 24.59
C GLU A 280 29.45 19.05 25.51
N GLU A 281 30.26 20.01 25.96
CA GLU A 281 29.82 21.15 26.75
C GLU A 281 28.85 22.06 25.98
N ALA A 282 29.09 22.28 24.68
CA ALA A 282 28.20 23.09 23.85
C ALA A 282 26.83 22.41 23.66
N LYS A 283 26.81 21.09 23.47
CA LYS A 283 25.58 20.30 23.42
C LYS A 283 24.81 20.39 24.73
N TYR A 284 25.50 20.20 25.85
CA TYR A 284 24.88 20.27 27.18
C TYR A 284 24.38 21.65 27.53
N ALA A 285 25.10 22.71 27.15
CA ALA A 285 24.60 24.08 27.29
C ALA A 285 23.30 24.31 26.49
N ALA A 286 23.17 23.72 25.30
CA ALA A 286 21.94 23.81 24.50
C ALA A 286 20.77 23.04 25.13
N ILE A 287 21.03 21.90 25.78
CA ILE A 287 20.02 21.17 26.56
C ILE A 287 19.56 22.01 27.77
N GLU A 288 20.51 22.59 28.51
CA GLU A 288 20.24 23.44 29.66
C GLU A 288 19.44 24.70 29.28
N ALA A 289 19.67 25.25 28.09
CA ALA A 289 18.93 26.42 27.58
C ALA A 289 17.42 26.17 27.38
N VAL A 290 16.97 24.91 27.37
CA VAL A 290 15.53 24.59 27.38
C VAL A 290 14.86 25.13 28.65
N GLU A 291 15.56 25.16 29.78
CA GLU A 291 15.03 25.72 31.02
C GLU A 291 14.76 27.22 30.90
N ASP A 292 15.64 27.95 30.19
CA ASP A 292 15.52 29.39 30.01
C ASP A 292 14.34 29.76 29.11
N PHE A 293 13.99 28.90 28.13
CA PHE A 293 12.76 29.07 27.37
C PHE A 293 11.53 29.09 28.28
N TYR A 294 11.44 28.16 29.23
CA TYR A 294 10.29 28.12 30.16
C TYR A 294 10.31 29.29 31.15
N LYS A 295 11.48 29.71 31.64
CA LYS A 295 11.60 30.90 32.51
C LYS A 295 11.10 32.18 31.83
N ASN A 296 11.39 32.33 30.55
CA ASN A 296 11.16 33.58 29.82
C ASN A 296 9.79 33.61 29.12
N GLU A 297 9.43 32.53 28.42
CA GLU A 297 8.23 32.49 27.55
C GLU A 297 7.01 31.86 28.25
N TYR A 298 7.23 31.00 29.27
CA TYR A 298 6.17 30.28 30.01
C TYR A 298 6.35 30.38 31.54
N PRO A 299 6.45 31.59 32.13
CA PRO A 299 6.85 31.78 33.53
C PRO A 299 5.87 31.14 34.53
N GLU A 300 4.57 31.11 34.23
CA GLU A 300 3.56 30.45 35.08
C GLU A 300 3.71 28.92 35.07
N VAL A 301 4.01 28.32 33.91
CA VAL A 301 4.29 26.89 33.80
C VAL A 301 5.58 26.57 34.54
N TYR A 302 6.63 27.37 34.36
CA TYR A 302 7.90 27.17 35.06
C TYR A 302 7.74 27.27 36.59
N ALA A 303 6.92 28.19 37.09
CA ALA A 303 6.65 28.31 38.52
C ALA A 303 5.94 27.07 39.10
N ASN A 304 5.05 26.44 38.33
CA ASN A 304 4.22 25.32 38.78
C ASN A 304 4.83 23.93 38.50
N LYS A 305 5.60 23.78 37.42
CA LYS A 305 6.19 22.51 36.94
C LYS A 305 7.73 22.53 36.92
N LYS A 306 8.36 23.30 37.82
CA LYS A 306 9.82 23.50 37.84
C LYS A 306 10.58 22.17 37.96
N GLU A 307 10.13 21.31 38.87
CA GLU A 307 10.81 20.05 39.18
C GLU A 307 10.69 19.07 38.01
N GLU A 308 9.52 19.04 37.35
CA GLU A 308 9.23 18.20 36.19
C GLU A 308 10.00 18.65 34.95
N ILE A 309 10.10 19.97 34.71
CA ILE A 309 10.93 20.52 33.63
C ILE A 309 12.40 20.16 33.87
N ARG A 310 12.89 20.30 35.10
CA ARG A 310 14.27 19.93 35.44
C ARG A 310 14.52 18.44 35.26
N ALA A 311 13.61 17.59 35.72
CA ALA A 311 13.68 16.15 35.56
C ALA A 311 13.69 15.74 34.07
N ALA A 312 12.89 16.41 33.23
CA ALA A 312 12.88 16.16 31.79
C ALA A 312 14.22 16.53 31.13
N ILE A 313 14.80 17.68 31.50
CA ILE A 313 16.11 18.13 31.02
C ILE A 313 17.22 17.15 31.44
N ASP A 314 17.25 16.75 32.72
CA ASP A 314 18.21 15.78 33.24
C ASP A 314 18.07 14.41 32.56
N LEU A 315 16.85 13.95 32.31
CA LEU A 315 16.61 12.72 31.54
C LEU A 315 17.12 12.84 30.11
N TYR A 316 16.91 13.98 29.46
CA TYR A 316 17.39 14.19 28.09
C TYR A 316 18.93 14.21 28.04
N HIS A 317 19.61 14.75 29.06
CA HIS A 317 21.06 14.58 29.21
C HIS A 317 21.46 13.09 29.27
N GLU A 318 20.78 12.29 30.08
CA GLU A 318 21.06 10.85 30.20
C GLU A 318 20.79 10.08 28.91
N ILE A 319 19.74 10.46 28.16
CA ILE A 319 19.50 9.91 26.82
C ILE A 319 20.68 10.25 25.90
N CYS A 320 21.09 11.52 25.82
CA CYS A 320 22.20 11.96 24.98
C CYS A 320 23.54 11.29 25.32
N LYS A 321 23.81 10.97 26.59
CA LYS A 321 25.01 10.23 27.02
C LYS A 321 25.05 8.79 26.53
N LYS A 322 23.89 8.20 26.21
CA LYS A 322 23.76 6.80 25.80
C LYS A 322 23.74 6.61 24.29
N ILE A 323 23.54 7.68 23.52
CA ILE A 323 23.34 7.61 22.06
C ILE A 323 24.33 8.46 21.27
N CYS A 324 25.17 9.27 21.93
CA CYS A 324 26.19 10.10 21.29
C CYS A 324 27.52 9.99 22.03
N PHE A 325 28.56 9.56 21.32
CA PHE A 325 29.91 9.38 21.82
C PHE A 325 30.89 10.12 20.89
N PRO A 326 31.03 11.45 21.04
CA PRO A 326 31.88 12.28 20.18
C PRO A 326 33.32 11.80 20.11
N ASP A 327 33.89 11.37 21.23
CA ASP A 327 35.25 10.80 21.30
C ASP A 327 35.43 9.60 20.37
N MET A 328 34.37 8.86 20.07
CA MET A 328 34.38 7.69 19.21
C MET A 328 33.82 7.97 17.82
N ASN A 329 33.47 9.22 17.48
CA ASN A 329 32.74 9.58 16.27
C ASN A 329 31.52 8.67 16.04
N LEU A 330 30.79 8.34 17.11
CA LEU A 330 29.70 7.39 17.11
C LEU A 330 28.42 8.03 17.63
N ASP A 331 27.33 7.88 16.89
CA ASP A 331 25.98 8.27 17.26
C ASP A 331 24.94 7.27 16.74
N TRP A 332 23.67 7.59 16.95
CA TRP A 332 22.53 6.77 16.52
C TRP A 332 22.38 6.64 15.00
N GLN A 333 23.11 7.43 14.19
CA GLN A 333 23.07 7.39 12.73
C GLN A 333 24.24 6.61 12.13
N THR A 334 25.34 6.52 12.88
CA THR A 334 26.65 6.05 12.39
C THR A 334 26.63 4.66 11.77
N TYR A 335 25.83 3.73 12.30
CA TYR A 335 25.74 2.37 11.78
C TYR A 335 24.31 1.98 11.43
N PRO A 336 24.11 1.33 10.27
CA PRO A 336 22.77 0.95 9.84
C PRO A 336 22.13 -0.04 10.81
N ASN A 337 20.81 0.06 10.97
CA ASN A 337 20.00 -0.93 11.67
C ASN A 337 18.97 -1.53 10.70
N ASN A 338 19.11 -2.82 10.38
CA ASN A 338 18.38 -3.45 9.30
C ASN A 338 17.02 -4.05 9.72
N ILE A 339 16.62 -3.92 11.00
CA ILE A 339 15.42 -4.57 11.56
C ILE A 339 14.09 -3.99 11.05
N GLY A 340 14.12 -2.83 10.40
CA GLY A 340 12.94 -2.14 9.85
C GLY A 340 13.34 -1.04 8.88
N HIS A 341 12.35 -0.31 8.36
CA HIS A 341 12.56 0.67 7.29
C HIS A 341 12.19 2.13 7.65
N SER A 342 12.06 2.44 8.96
CA SER A 342 11.64 3.80 9.40
C SER A 342 12.78 4.80 9.55
N GLU A 343 13.98 4.31 9.92
CA GLU A 343 15.18 5.14 10.16
C GLU A 343 16.31 4.78 9.18
N TYR A 344 16.28 3.56 8.64
CA TYR A 344 17.24 3.01 7.70
C TYR A 344 16.50 2.28 6.59
N ILE A 345 17.19 1.91 5.51
CA ILE A 345 16.59 1.22 4.35
C ILE A 345 16.15 -0.23 4.67
N GLY A 346 16.86 -0.91 5.58
CA GLY A 346 16.48 -2.22 6.10
C GLY A 346 16.26 -3.30 5.04
N CYS A 347 15.04 -3.84 4.98
CA CYS A 347 14.67 -4.91 4.04
C CYS A 347 14.58 -4.41 2.58
N PHE A 348 14.40 -3.10 2.36
CA PHE A 348 14.32 -2.51 1.03
C PHE A 348 15.65 -2.49 0.28
N ARG A 349 16.75 -2.98 0.87
CA ARG A 349 17.99 -3.28 0.12
C ARG A 349 17.79 -4.34 -0.97
N CYS A 350 16.74 -5.16 -0.85
CA CYS A 350 16.37 -6.17 -1.85
C CYS A 350 14.89 -6.09 -2.24
N HIS A 351 14.02 -5.67 -1.31
CA HIS A 351 12.58 -5.50 -1.54
C HIS A 351 12.23 -4.09 -2.04
N ASP A 352 12.95 -3.61 -3.05
CA ASP A 352 12.80 -2.27 -3.63
C ASP A 352 11.90 -2.23 -4.88
N GLY A 353 11.46 -3.41 -5.36
CA GLY A 353 10.76 -3.51 -6.64
C GLY A 353 11.66 -3.27 -7.86
N ARG A 354 12.97 -3.15 -7.67
CA ARG A 354 13.99 -2.80 -8.69
C ARG A 354 14.93 -3.95 -9.00
N HIS A 355 14.81 -5.06 -8.30
CA HIS A 355 15.50 -6.32 -8.56
C HIS A 355 14.69 -7.22 -9.48
N PHE A 356 15.15 -7.47 -10.71
CA PHE A 356 14.40 -8.24 -11.71
C PHE A 356 15.11 -9.53 -12.12
N ASN A 357 14.33 -10.58 -12.36
CA ASN A 357 14.82 -11.80 -13.00
C ASN A 357 14.80 -11.69 -14.54
N ALA A 358 15.28 -12.74 -15.21
CA ALA A 358 15.35 -12.80 -16.68
C ALA A 358 13.97 -12.72 -17.36
N GLU A 359 12.91 -13.11 -16.65
CA GLU A 359 11.52 -13.07 -17.10
C GLU A 359 10.84 -11.70 -16.87
N GLY A 360 11.54 -10.75 -16.24
CA GLY A 360 11.01 -9.42 -15.93
C GLY A 360 10.14 -9.35 -14.68
N GLU A 361 10.19 -10.36 -13.82
CA GLU A 361 9.51 -10.36 -12.52
C GLU A 361 10.41 -9.71 -11.46
N SER A 362 9.85 -8.82 -10.65
CA SER A 362 10.59 -8.15 -9.58
C SER A 362 10.49 -8.87 -8.24
N ILE A 363 11.48 -8.65 -7.36
CA ILE A 363 11.33 -8.91 -5.94
C ILE A 363 10.24 -8.00 -5.40
N ARG A 364 9.24 -8.61 -4.77
CA ARG A 364 8.03 -7.94 -4.28
C ARG A 364 8.34 -6.89 -3.20
N MET A 365 7.72 -5.71 -3.29
CA MET A 365 7.88 -4.58 -2.35
C MET A 365 6.64 -4.30 -1.48
N GLN A 366 5.60 -5.14 -1.48
CA GLN A 366 4.37 -4.76 -0.76
C GLN A 366 4.59 -4.69 0.77
N CYS A 367 4.18 -3.60 1.42
CA CYS A 367 4.32 -3.42 2.88
C CYS A 367 3.69 -4.57 3.67
N VAL A 368 2.60 -5.13 3.13
CA VAL A 368 1.86 -6.24 3.71
C VAL A 368 2.63 -7.56 3.75
N ILE A 369 3.79 -7.68 3.11
CA ILE A 369 4.67 -8.85 3.27
C ILE A 369 5.18 -8.94 4.72
N CYS A 370 5.51 -7.78 5.32
CA CYS A 370 6.21 -7.70 6.59
C CYS A 370 5.30 -7.32 7.75
N HIS A 371 4.31 -6.45 7.53
CA HIS A 371 3.39 -6.03 8.58
C HIS A 371 2.02 -5.59 8.03
N SER A 372 0.98 -5.55 8.87
CA SER A 372 -0.30 -4.94 8.47
C SER A 372 -0.12 -3.44 8.20
N VAL A 373 -1.02 -2.83 7.42
CA VAL A 373 -1.04 -1.37 7.28
C VAL A 373 -1.10 -0.72 8.66
N PRO A 374 -0.21 0.24 8.98
CA PRO A 374 -0.22 0.91 10.27
C PRO A 374 -1.52 1.70 10.46
N LEU A 375 -2.20 1.49 11.59
CA LEU A 375 -3.36 2.26 11.97
C LEU A 375 -2.95 3.33 12.97
N ALA A 376 -2.90 4.58 12.52
CA ALA A 376 -2.66 5.74 13.37
C ALA A 376 -4.00 6.22 13.95
N VAL A 377 -4.10 6.30 15.28
CA VAL A 377 -5.28 6.81 15.99
C VAL A 377 -4.90 7.92 16.96
N LYS A 378 -5.78 8.91 17.06
CA LYS A 378 -5.69 9.99 18.05
C LYS A 378 -6.67 9.69 19.20
N GLY A 379 -6.23 9.84 20.45
CA GLY A 379 -7.07 9.67 21.65
C GLY A 379 -7.09 8.25 22.25
N GLU A 380 -8.06 7.98 23.14
CA GLU A 380 -8.15 6.75 23.96
C GLU A 380 -8.70 5.51 23.21
N THR A 381 -8.31 5.30 21.96
CA THR A 381 -8.72 4.09 21.22
C THR A 381 -7.98 2.87 21.78
N SER A 382 -8.73 1.92 22.34
CA SER A 382 -8.17 0.68 22.89
C SER A 382 -7.58 -0.23 21.81
N LEU A 383 -6.51 -0.97 22.16
CA LEU A 383 -5.85 -1.96 21.29
C LEU A 383 -6.85 -2.95 20.65
N LYS A 384 -7.88 -3.39 21.39
CA LYS A 384 -8.93 -4.30 20.87
C LYS A 384 -9.74 -3.68 19.73
N MET A 385 -10.04 -2.39 19.83
CA MET A 385 -10.79 -1.67 18.79
C MET A 385 -9.91 -1.44 17.56
N ALA A 386 -8.65 -1.08 17.76
CA ALA A 386 -7.67 -0.98 16.67
C ALA A 386 -7.47 -2.32 15.94
N MET A 387 -7.37 -3.44 16.66
CA MET A 387 -7.21 -4.77 16.06
C MET A 387 -8.40 -5.24 15.23
N ASN A 388 -9.62 -4.78 15.54
CA ASN A 388 -10.82 -5.07 14.73
C ASN A 388 -10.87 -4.24 13.44
N VAL A 389 -10.11 -3.15 13.36
CA VAL A 389 -10.04 -2.22 12.21
C VAL A 389 -8.77 -2.46 11.39
N LEU A 390 -7.73 -3.08 11.95
CA LEU A 390 -6.53 -3.45 11.21
C LEU A 390 -6.93 -4.28 9.98
N PRO A 391 -6.62 -3.84 8.76
CA PRO A 391 -6.94 -4.58 7.56
C PRO A 391 -6.32 -5.98 7.65
N GLN A 392 -7.17 -7.00 7.76
CA GLN A 392 -6.77 -8.41 7.74
C GLN A 392 -6.34 -8.88 6.33
N PHE A 393 -6.40 -7.99 5.34
CA PHE A 393 -6.20 -8.28 3.93
C PHE A 393 -5.11 -7.40 3.32
N GLU A 394 -4.51 -7.92 2.24
CA GLU A 394 -3.44 -7.31 1.45
C GLU A 394 -3.89 -5.98 0.82
N VAL A 395 -3.75 -4.88 1.56
CA VAL A 395 -3.80 -3.55 0.96
C VAL A 395 -2.47 -3.33 0.24
N HIS A 396 -2.46 -3.42 -1.09
CA HIS A 396 -1.33 -3.04 -1.92
C HIS A 396 -1.16 -1.51 -1.89
N VAL A 397 -0.36 -1.00 -0.95
CA VAL A 397 0.20 0.34 -1.06
C VAL A 397 1.59 0.18 -1.64
N GLU A 398 1.67 0.16 -2.96
CA GLU A 398 2.92 0.40 -3.69
C GLU A 398 3.09 1.92 -3.68
N ASN A 399 3.87 2.53 -2.77
CA ASN A 399 4.10 3.97 -2.85
C ASN A 399 5.29 4.24 -3.81
N HIS A 400 5.11 5.19 -4.73
CA HIS A 400 6.15 5.61 -5.67
C HIS A 400 7.02 6.75 -5.11
N GLU A 401 6.91 6.99 -3.79
CA GLU A 401 7.69 7.96 -3.05
C GLU A 401 9.18 7.58 -3.07
N GLY A 402 10.03 8.49 -3.53
CA GLY A 402 11.46 8.23 -3.76
C GLY A 402 11.79 7.57 -5.11
N LEU A 403 10.84 6.89 -5.76
CA LEU A 403 10.99 6.36 -7.14
C LEU A 403 10.70 7.43 -8.19
N VAL A 404 9.66 8.24 -7.95
CA VAL A 404 9.32 9.39 -8.78
C VAL A 404 9.74 10.64 -8.00
N THR A 405 10.87 11.22 -8.38
CA THR A 405 11.37 12.51 -7.83
C THR A 405 11.02 13.69 -8.72
N HIS A 406 10.65 13.42 -9.97
CA HIS A 406 10.15 14.38 -10.95
C HIS A 406 9.15 13.68 -11.87
N TYR A 407 8.12 14.40 -12.33
CA TYR A 407 7.09 13.87 -13.21
C TYR A 407 6.89 14.78 -14.43
N GLU A 408 7.17 14.23 -15.62
CA GLU A 408 7.03 14.92 -16.92
C GLU A 408 5.87 14.35 -17.75
N GLY A 409 5.06 13.46 -17.17
CA GLY A 409 3.97 12.77 -17.85
C GLY A 409 4.24 11.27 -18.07
N PRO A 410 3.59 10.63 -19.05
CA PRO A 410 3.68 9.19 -19.29
C PRO A 410 5.10 8.69 -19.57
N SER A 411 5.98 9.53 -20.14
CA SER A 411 7.39 9.23 -20.32
C SER A 411 8.11 8.85 -19.02
N THR A 412 7.76 9.48 -17.88
CA THR A 412 8.28 9.14 -16.56
C THR A 412 7.90 7.70 -16.18
N CYS A 413 6.66 7.30 -16.45
CA CYS A 413 6.18 5.94 -16.18
C CYS A 413 6.84 4.93 -17.14
N ARG A 414 6.96 5.27 -18.42
CA ARG A 414 7.54 4.42 -19.48
C ARG A 414 8.97 4.00 -19.19
N ALA A 415 9.73 4.83 -18.48
CA ALA A 415 11.11 4.51 -18.08
C ALA A 415 11.20 3.20 -17.27
N CYS A 416 10.17 2.87 -16.48
CA CYS A 416 10.10 1.63 -15.71
C CYS A 416 9.01 0.65 -16.19
N HIS A 417 7.99 1.15 -16.90
CA HIS A 417 6.86 0.37 -17.43
C HIS A 417 6.79 0.41 -18.97
N PRO A 418 7.84 -0.02 -19.69
CA PRO A 418 7.88 0.08 -21.14
C PRO A 418 6.76 -0.72 -21.80
N GLY A 419 6.02 -0.09 -22.72
CA GLY A 419 4.95 -0.74 -23.48
C GLY A 419 3.59 -0.81 -22.78
N GLU A 420 3.48 -0.37 -21.52
CA GLU A 420 2.16 -0.27 -20.86
C GLU A 420 1.29 0.80 -21.53
N GLU A 421 1.86 1.90 -22.03
CA GLU A 421 1.09 2.88 -22.82
C GLU A 421 0.45 2.26 -24.07
N ASP A 422 1.12 1.31 -24.75
CA ASP A 422 0.56 0.65 -25.94
C ASP A 422 -0.65 -0.23 -25.58
N LYS A 423 -0.58 -0.90 -24.43
CA LYS A 423 -1.68 -1.71 -23.90
C LYS A 423 -2.88 -0.83 -23.54
N VAL A 424 -2.65 0.30 -22.88
CA VAL A 424 -3.68 1.30 -22.57
C VAL A 424 -4.32 1.85 -23.85
N MET A 425 -3.51 2.24 -24.84
CA MET A 425 -3.96 2.74 -26.14
C MET A 425 -4.83 1.74 -26.90
N ALA A 426 -4.57 0.45 -26.72
CA ALA A 426 -5.33 -0.63 -27.34
C ALA A 426 -6.60 -1.03 -26.55
N SER A 427 -6.92 -0.34 -25.44
CA SER A 427 -8.09 -0.60 -24.60
C SER A 427 -9.33 0.21 -25.02
N VAL A 428 -10.50 -0.19 -24.55
CA VAL A 428 -11.77 0.54 -24.67
C VAL A 428 -11.76 1.83 -23.85
N HIS A 429 -10.98 1.89 -22.77
CA HIS A 429 -10.84 3.11 -21.97
C HIS A 429 -10.14 4.23 -22.75
N TYR A 430 -9.20 3.90 -23.64
CA TYR A 430 -8.63 4.88 -24.57
C TYR A 430 -9.44 5.01 -25.87
N THR A 431 -9.70 3.92 -26.58
CA THR A 431 -10.33 4.00 -27.91
C THR A 431 -11.77 4.48 -27.87
N PHE A 432 -12.46 4.35 -26.73
CA PHE A 432 -13.91 4.56 -26.61
C PHE A 432 -14.70 3.84 -27.71
N LYS A 433 -14.17 2.69 -28.19
CA LYS A 433 -14.78 1.88 -29.24
C LYS A 433 -16.22 1.52 -28.83
N GLU A 434 -17.15 1.64 -29.78
CA GLU A 434 -18.60 1.47 -29.60
C GLU A 434 -19.33 2.52 -28.72
N LYS A 435 -18.62 3.38 -27.95
CA LYS A 435 -19.21 4.59 -27.35
C LYS A 435 -19.28 5.74 -28.36
N MET A 436 -18.29 5.87 -29.24
CA MET A 436 -18.19 6.98 -30.20
C MET A 436 -19.22 6.96 -31.35
N ASN A 437 -19.79 5.79 -31.69
CA ASN A 437 -20.76 5.65 -32.79
C ASN A 437 -22.24 5.73 -32.35
N ARG A 438 -22.53 6.01 -31.08
CA ARG A 438 -23.89 6.02 -30.55
C ARG A 438 -24.53 7.40 -30.62
N TYR A 439 -24.79 7.86 -31.85
CA TYR A 439 -25.48 9.11 -32.15
C TYR A 439 -26.95 9.18 -31.67
N GLY A 440 -27.53 8.10 -31.12
CA GLY A 440 -28.98 8.07 -30.86
C GLY A 440 -29.49 7.13 -29.77
N VAL A 441 -28.66 6.70 -28.81
CA VAL A 441 -29.16 5.77 -27.76
C VAL A 441 -29.56 6.48 -26.47
N MET A 442 -29.08 7.71 -26.24
CA MET A 442 -29.45 8.50 -25.08
C MET A 442 -29.72 9.96 -25.46
N PRO A 443 -30.88 10.51 -25.08
CA PRO A 443 -31.23 11.90 -25.34
C PRO A 443 -30.20 12.84 -24.75
N PHE A 444 -29.79 13.81 -25.57
CA PHE A 444 -28.82 14.86 -25.20
C PHE A 444 -27.35 14.41 -25.12
N SER A 445 -26.94 13.30 -25.75
CA SER A 445 -25.53 12.87 -25.78
C SER A 445 -25.02 12.52 -27.17
N THR A 446 -24.34 13.48 -27.82
CA THR A 446 -23.62 13.27 -29.09
C THR A 446 -22.11 13.44 -28.86
N ALA A 447 -21.41 12.33 -28.66
CA ALA A 447 -20.02 12.33 -28.19
C ALA A 447 -19.04 13.03 -29.14
N ALA A 448 -19.27 12.94 -30.46
CA ALA A 448 -18.43 13.60 -31.44
C ALA A 448 -18.64 15.13 -31.47
N ILE A 449 -19.87 15.61 -31.28
CA ILE A 449 -20.19 17.05 -31.38
C ILE A 449 -19.78 17.80 -30.10
N ASN A 450 -19.80 17.13 -28.95
CA ASN A 450 -19.54 17.74 -27.65
C ASN A 450 -18.35 17.06 -26.94
N TRP A 451 -17.17 17.04 -27.56
CA TRP A 451 -16.00 16.34 -26.99
C TRP A 451 -15.46 17.03 -25.72
N LEU A 452 -15.03 18.30 -25.80
CA LEU A 452 -14.48 19.07 -24.67
C LEU A 452 -15.25 20.39 -24.42
N GLY A 453 -16.53 20.46 -24.81
CA GLY A 453 -17.29 21.72 -24.83
C GLY A 453 -17.23 22.51 -23.51
N VAL A 454 -16.98 23.81 -23.59
CA VAL A 454 -17.02 24.72 -22.44
C VAL A 454 -18.39 25.38 -22.39
N LEU A 455 -19.10 25.24 -21.27
CA LEU A 455 -20.42 25.84 -21.08
C LEU A 455 -20.33 27.24 -20.50
N ASN A 456 -19.52 27.41 -19.46
CA ASN A 456 -19.27 28.68 -18.79
C ASN A 456 -17.80 28.75 -18.36
N GLU A 457 -17.03 29.66 -18.95
CA GLU A 457 -15.60 29.80 -18.67
C GLU A 457 -15.34 30.48 -17.32
N GLU A 458 -16.11 31.51 -16.96
CA GLU A 458 -15.97 32.25 -15.70
C GLU A 458 -16.19 31.33 -14.48
N GLN A 459 -17.14 30.40 -14.59
CA GLN A 459 -17.48 29.45 -13.54
C GLN A 459 -16.79 28.09 -13.70
N LYS A 460 -15.89 27.96 -14.68
CA LYS A 460 -15.21 26.69 -15.02
C LYS A 460 -16.16 25.50 -15.21
N ILE A 461 -17.31 25.72 -15.85
CA ILE A 461 -18.28 24.68 -16.16
C ILE A 461 -18.04 24.18 -17.59
N ALA A 462 -17.63 22.92 -17.71
CA ALA A 462 -17.47 22.23 -18.97
C ALA A 462 -18.52 21.14 -19.15
N SER A 463 -18.92 20.91 -20.40
CA SER A 463 -19.69 19.75 -20.82
C SER A 463 -19.00 19.08 -21.99
N GLY A 464 -18.54 17.86 -21.77
CA GLY A 464 -17.95 17.11 -22.85
C GLY A 464 -17.80 15.65 -22.53
N CYS A 465 -17.94 14.82 -23.54
CA CYS A 465 -17.73 13.37 -23.39
C CYS A 465 -16.25 13.02 -23.14
N GLY A 466 -15.34 13.92 -23.52
CA GLY A 466 -13.90 13.81 -23.33
C GLY A 466 -13.44 14.10 -21.90
N LEU A 467 -14.27 14.71 -21.04
CA LEU A 467 -13.90 14.97 -19.63
C LEU A 467 -13.53 13.69 -18.87
N CYS A 468 -14.21 12.58 -19.20
CA CYS A 468 -13.96 11.26 -18.65
C CYS A 468 -12.93 10.42 -19.44
N HIS A 469 -12.39 10.96 -20.53
CA HIS A 469 -11.42 10.25 -21.36
C HIS A 469 -10.04 10.30 -20.70
N ILE A 470 -9.27 9.23 -20.84
CA ILE A 470 -7.94 9.09 -20.22
C ILE A 470 -6.82 9.71 -21.08
N GLY A 471 -7.17 10.46 -22.13
CA GLY A 471 -6.27 11.25 -22.95
C GLY A 471 -6.50 12.75 -22.76
N GLY A 472 -5.46 13.56 -22.91
CA GLY A 472 -5.46 15.00 -22.63
C GLY A 472 -5.76 15.92 -23.81
N GLY A 473 -6.45 15.47 -24.86
CA GLY A 473 -6.57 16.25 -26.09
C GLY A 473 -7.73 15.91 -27.01
N ASP A 474 -7.45 15.94 -28.32
CA ASP A 474 -8.39 15.59 -29.38
C ASP A 474 -8.98 14.18 -29.18
N LYS A 475 -10.02 13.87 -29.96
CA LYS A 475 -10.63 12.54 -29.95
C LYS A 475 -9.56 11.47 -30.20
N PRO A 476 -9.67 10.30 -29.54
CA PRO A 476 -8.67 9.26 -29.66
C PRO A 476 -8.53 8.79 -31.12
N ASN A 477 -7.28 8.73 -31.60
CA ASN A 477 -6.97 8.09 -32.87
C ASN A 477 -7.19 6.57 -32.77
N PRO A 478 -7.54 5.90 -33.89
CA PRO A 478 -7.52 4.44 -33.95
C PRO A 478 -6.13 3.91 -33.51
N PRO A 479 -6.04 2.75 -32.83
CA PRO A 479 -4.76 2.24 -32.32
C PRO A 479 -3.63 2.14 -33.37
N ALA A 480 -3.96 1.89 -34.64
CA ALA A 480 -2.99 1.81 -35.73
C ALA A 480 -2.41 3.17 -36.16
N GLU A 481 -3.02 4.28 -35.74
CA GLU A 481 -2.68 5.65 -36.12
C GLU A 481 -2.16 6.48 -34.92
N VAL A 482 -2.04 5.87 -33.74
CA VAL A 482 -1.55 6.52 -32.52
C VAL A 482 -0.10 6.96 -32.70
N THR A 483 0.14 8.25 -32.46
CA THR A 483 1.46 8.87 -32.54
C THR A 483 2.17 8.87 -31.17
N VAL A 484 3.47 9.23 -31.15
CA VAL A 484 4.19 9.47 -29.88
C VAL A 484 3.56 10.63 -29.10
N GLU A 485 3.09 11.67 -29.79
CA GLU A 485 2.40 12.81 -29.16
C GLU A 485 1.13 12.38 -28.43
N ASP A 486 0.38 11.43 -29.00
CA ASP A 486 -0.82 10.87 -28.36
C ASP A 486 -0.46 10.10 -27.08
N LYS A 487 0.66 9.36 -27.09
CA LYS A 487 1.16 8.62 -25.92
C LYS A 487 1.56 9.54 -24.77
N GLU A 488 2.17 10.68 -25.06
CA GLU A 488 2.52 11.67 -24.03
C GLU A 488 1.30 12.38 -23.43
N LYS A 489 0.16 12.33 -24.15
CA LYS A 489 -1.12 12.83 -23.66
C LYS A 489 -1.93 11.80 -22.90
N LEU A 490 -1.41 10.60 -22.62
CA LEU A 490 -2.08 9.68 -21.70
C LEU A 490 -2.08 10.22 -20.28
N ASP A 491 -3.16 9.95 -19.58
CA ASP A 491 -3.28 10.19 -18.16
C ASP A 491 -3.18 8.86 -17.42
N CYS A 492 -1.97 8.50 -16.98
CA CYS A 492 -1.78 7.33 -16.14
C CYS A 492 -2.34 7.57 -14.72
N LEU A 493 -2.28 8.82 -14.24
CA LEU A 493 -2.56 9.18 -12.86
C LEU A 493 -4.07 9.18 -12.57
N ILE A 494 -4.93 9.47 -13.55
CA ILE A 494 -6.39 9.45 -13.37
C ILE A 494 -6.91 8.10 -12.83
N CYS A 495 -6.24 7.00 -13.16
CA CYS A 495 -6.60 5.66 -12.70
C CYS A 495 -5.74 5.17 -11.52
N HIS A 496 -4.47 5.56 -11.49
CA HIS A 496 -3.49 4.97 -10.57
C HIS A 496 -3.17 5.83 -9.35
N ALA A 497 -3.28 7.14 -9.44
CA ALA A 497 -2.94 8.02 -8.33
C ALA A 497 -4.04 7.96 -7.27
N ALA A 498 -3.66 7.66 -6.03
CA ALA A 498 -4.59 7.74 -4.90
C ALA A 498 -5.02 9.20 -4.64
N GLN A 499 -4.12 10.15 -4.87
CA GLN A 499 -4.39 11.59 -4.82
C GLN A 499 -4.33 12.15 -6.24
N TYR A 500 -5.37 12.88 -6.66
CA TYR A 500 -5.43 13.46 -8.01
C TYR A 500 -6.29 14.71 -7.97
N ASP A 501 -5.75 15.84 -8.42
CA ASP A 501 -6.48 17.09 -8.57
C ASP A 501 -7.39 17.02 -9.81
N THR A 502 -8.69 16.83 -9.60
CA THR A 502 -9.67 16.84 -10.69
C THR A 502 -9.99 18.23 -11.24
N ASP A 503 -9.69 19.30 -10.49
CA ASP A 503 -10.03 20.68 -10.87
C ASP A 503 -9.18 21.17 -12.04
N VAL A 504 -8.01 20.55 -12.26
CA VAL A 504 -7.17 20.83 -13.44
C VAL A 504 -7.82 20.36 -14.74
N ARG A 505 -8.79 19.44 -14.70
CA ARG A 505 -9.43 18.85 -15.89
C ARG A 505 -10.50 19.76 -16.50
N PHE A 506 -10.20 21.04 -16.63
CA PHE A 506 -11.02 22.00 -17.34
C PHE A 506 -10.48 22.23 -18.76
N PRO A 507 -11.29 22.09 -19.83
CA PRO A 507 -10.82 22.29 -21.20
C PRO A 507 -10.21 23.67 -21.44
N VAL A 508 -9.02 23.69 -22.03
CA VAL A 508 -8.31 24.91 -22.41
C VAL A 508 -8.02 24.93 -23.90
N LYS A 509 -7.90 26.13 -24.47
CA LYS A 509 -7.57 26.30 -25.89
C LYS A 509 -6.12 26.71 -26.06
N GLU A 510 -5.36 25.93 -26.80
CA GLU A 510 -3.99 26.25 -27.22
C GLU A 510 -3.93 26.39 -28.74
N GLY A 511 -3.78 27.63 -29.22
CA GLY A 511 -3.91 27.94 -30.64
C GLY A 511 -5.30 27.58 -31.16
N ASP A 512 -5.37 26.68 -32.14
CA ASP A 512 -6.64 26.19 -32.72
C ASP A 512 -7.13 24.86 -32.10
N ARG A 513 -6.40 24.28 -31.13
CA ARG A 513 -6.72 22.98 -30.53
C ARG A 513 -7.28 23.12 -29.13
N TRP A 514 -8.20 22.22 -28.78
CA TRP A 514 -8.70 22.06 -27.40
C TRP A 514 -7.91 20.97 -26.69
N LEU A 515 -7.49 21.24 -25.47
CA LEU A 515 -6.78 20.31 -24.61
C LEU A 515 -7.57 20.09 -23.33
N LEU A 516 -7.40 18.91 -22.76
CA LEU A 516 -7.89 18.57 -21.43
C LEU A 516 -6.68 18.38 -20.52
N PRO A 517 -6.35 19.36 -19.67
CA PRO A 517 -5.20 19.24 -18.79
C PRO A 517 -5.37 18.09 -17.80
N GLN A 518 -4.25 17.62 -17.28
CA GLN A 518 -4.14 16.47 -16.38
C GLN A 518 -3.39 16.90 -15.14
N ASP A 519 -3.60 16.18 -14.04
CA ASP A 519 -2.76 16.40 -12.88
C ASP A 519 -1.34 15.93 -13.22
N ARG A 520 -0.38 16.86 -13.10
CA ARG A 520 1.05 16.61 -13.32
C ARG A 520 1.85 16.85 -12.03
N SER A 521 1.18 16.91 -10.88
CA SER A 521 1.83 17.10 -9.60
C SER A 521 2.70 15.90 -9.22
N LEU A 522 3.79 16.18 -8.51
CA LEU A 522 4.65 15.14 -7.96
C LEU A 522 3.90 14.29 -6.92
N GLU A 523 3.02 14.92 -6.14
CA GLU A 523 2.18 14.26 -5.13
C GLU A 523 1.28 13.19 -5.76
N ALA A 524 0.57 13.52 -6.83
CA ALA A 524 -0.25 12.55 -7.56
C ALA A 524 0.62 11.40 -8.12
N ALA A 525 1.76 11.72 -8.73
CA ALA A 525 2.67 10.73 -9.29
C ALA A 525 3.31 9.80 -8.23
N GLN A 526 3.59 10.29 -7.03
CA GLN A 526 4.12 9.50 -5.92
C GLN A 526 3.05 8.64 -5.24
N SER A 527 1.78 9.05 -5.32
CA SER A 527 0.63 8.32 -4.80
C SER A 527 0.12 7.19 -5.70
N VAL A 528 0.80 6.93 -6.82
CA VAL A 528 0.46 5.87 -7.80
C VAL A 528 0.44 4.52 -7.12
N GLY A 529 -0.61 3.74 -7.35
CA GLY A 529 -0.74 2.36 -6.90
C GLY A 529 -1.85 1.61 -7.65
N ARG A 530 -2.37 0.54 -7.03
CA ARG A 530 -3.53 -0.19 -7.55
C ARG A 530 -4.77 0.72 -7.54
N PRO A 531 -5.58 0.77 -8.62
CA PRO A 531 -6.74 1.65 -8.69
C PRO A 531 -7.71 1.50 -7.51
N THR A 532 -8.03 2.63 -6.88
CA THR A 532 -9.02 2.71 -5.79
C THR A 532 -10.45 2.83 -6.36
N VAL A 533 -11.45 2.69 -5.48
CA VAL A 533 -12.85 2.95 -5.83
C VAL A 533 -13.02 4.41 -6.29
N GLU A 534 -12.40 5.34 -5.57
CA GLU A 534 -12.38 6.78 -5.90
C GLU A 534 -11.80 7.05 -7.29
N ALA A 535 -10.64 6.47 -7.62
CA ALA A 535 -10.01 6.65 -8.92
C ALA A 535 -10.94 6.25 -10.08
N CYS A 536 -11.69 5.15 -9.92
CA CYS A 536 -12.68 4.73 -10.91
C CYS A 536 -13.88 5.71 -10.98
N ASN A 537 -14.30 6.24 -9.83
CA ASN A 537 -15.47 7.11 -9.70
C ASN A 537 -15.28 8.53 -10.23
N ARG A 538 -14.03 9.02 -10.35
CA ARG A 538 -13.68 10.26 -11.08
C ARG A 538 -14.41 10.36 -12.42
N CYS A 539 -14.60 9.22 -13.09
CA CYS A 539 -15.34 9.13 -14.36
C CYS A 539 -16.67 8.36 -14.24
N HIS A 540 -16.74 7.32 -13.40
CA HIS A 540 -17.89 6.42 -13.38
C HIS A 540 -19.09 6.94 -12.56
N HIS A 541 -18.88 7.90 -11.67
CA HIS A 541 -19.95 8.56 -10.89
C HIS A 541 -20.71 9.60 -11.75
N PHE A 542 -20.00 10.53 -12.42
CA PHE A 542 -20.55 11.76 -13.03
C PHE A 542 -20.85 11.69 -14.54
N ALA A 543 -21.32 10.55 -15.05
CA ALA A 543 -21.50 10.38 -16.49
C ALA A 543 -22.59 11.31 -17.10
N ASN A 544 -22.27 11.97 -18.23
CA ASN A 544 -23.15 12.93 -18.94
C ASN A 544 -23.47 14.22 -18.16
N GLY A 545 -22.50 14.71 -17.36
CA GLY A 545 -22.60 15.99 -16.64
C GLY A 545 -23.60 15.94 -15.47
N ASP A 546 -23.86 14.74 -14.93
CA ASP A 546 -24.92 14.54 -13.96
C ASP A 546 -24.62 13.33 -13.04
N GLY A 547 -24.53 13.57 -11.73
CA GLY A 547 -24.31 12.52 -10.72
C GLY A 547 -25.45 11.51 -10.69
N LEU A 548 -25.11 10.23 -10.45
CA LEU A 548 -26.08 9.12 -10.32
C LEU A 548 -26.94 8.86 -11.57
N PHE A 549 -26.47 9.31 -12.74
CA PHE A 549 -27.16 9.14 -14.02
C PHE A 549 -27.38 7.67 -14.39
N LYS A 550 -26.34 6.83 -14.38
CA LYS A 550 -26.40 5.46 -14.92
C LYS A 550 -27.07 4.46 -13.99
N ARG A 551 -26.47 4.13 -12.84
CA ARG A 551 -26.93 3.04 -11.96
C ARG A 551 -27.63 3.51 -10.69
N GLY A 552 -27.65 4.82 -10.46
CA GLY A 552 -28.35 5.40 -9.30
C GLY A 552 -27.73 5.05 -7.95
N LEU A 553 -26.44 4.69 -7.95
CA LEU A 553 -25.67 4.30 -6.78
C LEU A 553 -24.54 5.29 -6.55
N ASP A 554 -24.39 5.74 -5.31
CA ASP A 554 -23.29 6.57 -4.87
C ASP A 554 -22.30 5.75 -4.05
N PHE A 555 -21.04 5.71 -4.46
CA PHE A 555 -19.95 5.10 -3.71
C PHE A 555 -19.12 6.13 -2.95
N GLU A 556 -19.35 7.43 -3.19
CA GLU A 556 -18.70 8.52 -2.45
C GLU A 556 -19.52 8.87 -1.22
N ALA A 557 -18.86 8.87 -0.06
CA ALA A 557 -19.37 9.51 1.14
C ALA A 557 -19.21 11.03 0.99
N CYS A 558 -20.05 11.66 0.17
CA CYS A 558 -20.12 13.12 0.13
C CYS A 558 -21.00 13.60 1.30
N GLY A 559 -20.40 13.72 2.49
CA GLY A 559 -21.07 14.18 3.72
C GLY A 559 -21.88 13.11 4.48
N ASP A 560 -22.86 13.56 5.28
CA ASP A 560 -23.63 12.73 6.25
C ASP A 560 -24.64 11.75 5.62
N THR A 561 -24.66 11.56 4.31
CA THR A 561 -25.67 10.72 3.63
C THR A 561 -25.05 9.77 2.61
N VAL A 562 -24.46 8.67 3.08
CA VAL A 562 -24.33 7.45 2.27
C VAL A 562 -25.71 6.82 2.20
N THR A 563 -26.32 6.79 1.01
CA THR A 563 -27.74 6.38 0.86
C THR A 563 -27.92 4.96 0.33
N VAL A 564 -26.88 4.32 -0.20
CA VAL A 564 -26.88 2.90 -0.52
C VAL A 564 -25.46 2.36 -0.31
N THR A 565 -25.28 1.43 0.63
CA THR A 565 -24.01 0.75 0.83
C THR A 565 -23.90 -0.47 -0.08
N ASP A 566 -22.68 -0.83 -0.48
CA ASP A 566 -22.41 -2.09 -1.20
C ASP A 566 -21.52 -2.97 -0.33
N ALA A 567 -22.02 -4.17 -0.03
CA ALA A 567 -21.37 -5.13 0.86
C ALA A 567 -19.94 -5.49 0.42
N HIS A 568 -19.62 -5.42 -0.89
CA HIS A 568 -18.29 -5.71 -1.39
C HIS A 568 -17.32 -4.55 -1.13
N THR A 569 -17.76 -3.31 -1.33
CA THR A 569 -16.92 -2.15 -1.02
C THR A 569 -16.75 -1.96 0.48
N GLU A 570 -17.78 -2.26 1.28
CA GLU A 570 -17.68 -2.31 2.76
C GLU A 570 -16.68 -3.38 3.23
N ALA A 571 -16.59 -4.50 2.50
CA ALA A 571 -15.58 -5.52 2.72
C ALA A 571 -14.17 -5.13 2.24
N GLY A 572 -13.99 -3.90 1.74
CA GLY A 572 -12.70 -3.36 1.29
C GLY A 572 -12.31 -3.75 -0.14
N MET A 573 -13.21 -4.34 -0.94
CA MET A 573 -12.93 -4.64 -2.34
C MET A 573 -12.89 -3.36 -3.18
N THR A 574 -11.95 -3.31 -4.13
CA THR A 574 -11.95 -2.29 -5.18
C THR A 574 -12.57 -2.80 -6.48
N CYS A 575 -12.83 -1.89 -7.41
CA CYS A 575 -13.43 -2.23 -8.70
C CYS A 575 -12.68 -3.34 -9.43
N VAL A 576 -11.34 -3.32 -9.39
CA VAL A 576 -10.47 -4.25 -10.12
C VAL A 576 -10.39 -5.64 -9.48
N ASP A 577 -10.93 -5.82 -8.28
CA ASP A 577 -11.03 -7.14 -7.66
C ASP A 577 -12.11 -7.99 -8.32
N CYS A 578 -13.18 -7.35 -8.80
CA CYS A 578 -14.20 -7.98 -9.62
C CYS A 578 -13.88 -7.79 -11.12
N HIS A 579 -13.72 -6.53 -11.57
CA HIS A 579 -13.37 -6.16 -12.94
C HIS A 579 -11.89 -6.43 -13.24
N LYS A 580 -11.51 -7.71 -13.22
CA LYS A 580 -10.13 -8.15 -13.41
C LYS A 580 -9.56 -7.55 -14.70
N ALA A 581 -8.43 -6.89 -14.56
CA ALA A 581 -7.67 -6.34 -15.67
C ALA A 581 -6.53 -7.26 -16.09
N LYS A 582 -6.24 -7.33 -17.38
CA LYS A 582 -4.98 -7.86 -17.92
C LYS A 582 -4.62 -7.02 -19.13
N ASP A 583 -3.36 -6.59 -19.23
CA ASP A 583 -2.89 -5.69 -20.30
C ASP A 583 -3.81 -4.47 -20.45
N HIS A 584 -4.18 -3.85 -19.31
CA HIS A 584 -5.08 -2.69 -19.24
C HIS A 584 -6.49 -2.89 -19.84
N ARG A 585 -6.90 -4.14 -20.10
CA ARG A 585 -8.23 -4.53 -20.57
C ARG A 585 -9.04 -5.16 -19.45
N PHE A 586 -10.24 -4.63 -19.23
CA PHE A 586 -11.07 -4.97 -18.09
C PHE A 586 -12.17 -5.98 -18.46
N ALA A 587 -12.44 -6.90 -17.54
CA ALA A 587 -13.60 -7.79 -17.62
C ALA A 587 -14.90 -7.05 -17.30
N GLY A 588 -15.99 -7.49 -17.93
CA GLY A 588 -17.34 -7.00 -17.68
C GLY A 588 -17.92 -6.20 -18.84
N ALA A 589 -19.18 -6.49 -19.14
CA ALA A 589 -20.00 -5.81 -20.13
C ALA A 589 -21.45 -5.70 -19.62
N GLY A 590 -22.31 -4.99 -20.35
CA GLY A 590 -23.74 -4.94 -20.05
C GLY A 590 -24.56 -4.35 -21.20
N PRO A 591 -25.89 -4.26 -21.06
CA PRO A 591 -26.78 -3.83 -22.15
C PRO A 591 -26.41 -2.47 -22.75
N THR A 592 -25.95 -1.56 -21.90
CA THR A 592 -25.56 -0.21 -22.27
C THR A 592 -24.07 -0.07 -22.61
N LEU A 593 -23.25 -1.09 -22.38
CA LEU A 593 -21.79 -1.13 -22.61
C LEU A 593 -21.41 -2.46 -23.30
N LYS A 594 -21.33 -2.47 -24.62
CA LYS A 594 -21.21 -3.69 -25.43
C LYS A 594 -19.77 -4.16 -25.68
N ALA A 595 -18.79 -3.25 -25.63
CA ALA A 595 -17.42 -3.59 -25.88
C ALA A 595 -16.85 -4.39 -24.69
N GLU A 596 -16.89 -5.72 -24.80
CA GLU A 596 -16.26 -6.65 -23.87
C GLU A 596 -14.81 -6.89 -24.29
N GLU A 597 -13.86 -6.54 -23.43
CA GLU A 597 -12.42 -6.68 -23.75
C GLU A 597 -11.81 -8.00 -23.28
N ARG A 598 -12.49 -8.68 -22.36
CA ARG A 598 -12.06 -9.93 -21.70
C ARG A 598 -13.21 -10.95 -21.62
N PRO A 599 -13.77 -11.42 -22.75
CA PRO A 599 -14.92 -12.31 -22.78
C PRO A 599 -14.68 -13.69 -22.12
N GLU A 600 -13.42 -14.06 -21.92
CA GLU A 600 -13.04 -15.26 -21.19
C GLU A 600 -13.24 -15.14 -19.67
N VAL A 601 -13.33 -13.92 -19.13
CA VAL A 601 -13.57 -13.66 -17.70
C VAL A 601 -15.03 -13.30 -17.49
N LYS A 602 -15.86 -14.30 -17.15
CA LYS A 602 -17.26 -14.05 -16.83
C LYS A 602 -17.39 -13.36 -15.48
N LEU A 603 -17.99 -12.18 -15.47
CA LEU A 603 -18.30 -11.44 -14.24
C LEU A 603 -19.64 -11.94 -13.66
N SER A 604 -19.59 -12.69 -12.56
CA SER A 604 -20.77 -13.19 -11.84
C SER A 604 -20.47 -13.31 -10.35
N CYS A 605 -21.52 -13.39 -9.51
CA CYS A 605 -21.36 -13.58 -8.06
C CYS A 605 -20.61 -14.88 -7.73
N THR A 606 -20.75 -15.91 -8.56
CA THR A 606 -20.14 -17.23 -8.34
C THR A 606 -18.80 -17.42 -9.04
N SER A 607 -18.33 -16.42 -9.78
CA SER A 607 -17.08 -16.50 -10.53
C SER A 607 -15.90 -16.71 -9.59
N GLU A 608 -14.92 -17.51 -10.02
CA GLU A 608 -13.69 -17.81 -9.26
C GLU A 608 -13.92 -18.36 -7.84
N GLY A 609 -15.13 -18.84 -7.53
CA GLY A 609 -15.47 -19.41 -6.23
C GLY A 609 -15.73 -18.40 -5.11
N CYS A 610 -15.93 -17.11 -5.43
CA CYS A 610 -16.25 -16.09 -4.42
C CYS A 610 -17.52 -16.43 -3.63
N HIS A 611 -18.57 -16.88 -4.33
CA HIS A 611 -19.79 -17.42 -3.72
C HIS A 611 -20.10 -18.82 -4.28
N SER A 612 -20.66 -19.68 -3.43
CA SER A 612 -21.25 -20.95 -3.87
C SER A 612 -22.44 -20.70 -4.80
N GLN A 613 -22.71 -21.64 -5.71
CA GLN A 613 -23.96 -21.68 -6.50
C GLN A 613 -25.20 -21.86 -5.60
N THR A 614 -24.99 -22.43 -4.41
CA THR A 614 -26.00 -22.67 -3.38
C THR A 614 -25.58 -22.00 -2.07
N PRO A 615 -25.58 -20.66 -2.00
CA PRO A 615 -25.07 -19.92 -0.85
C PRO A 615 -26.03 -19.92 0.35
N HIS A 616 -27.31 -20.26 0.14
CA HIS A 616 -28.33 -20.18 1.18
C HIS A 616 -28.46 -21.50 1.95
N GLN A 617 -28.72 -21.43 3.25
CA GLN A 617 -29.00 -22.62 4.05
C GLN A 617 -30.37 -23.24 3.70
N ASP A 618 -31.34 -22.40 3.36
CA ASP A 618 -32.64 -22.85 2.88
C ASP A 618 -32.53 -23.26 1.40
N PRO A 619 -32.83 -24.53 1.07
CA PRO A 619 -32.77 -25.03 -0.29
C PRO A 619 -33.70 -24.32 -1.28
N LEU A 620 -34.81 -23.71 -0.82
CA LEU A 620 -35.77 -23.05 -1.71
C LEU A 620 -35.16 -21.84 -2.41
N TYR A 621 -34.45 -20.97 -1.68
CA TYR A 621 -33.73 -19.84 -2.29
C TYR A 621 -32.65 -20.29 -3.28
N ASN A 622 -32.05 -21.47 -3.06
CA ASN A 622 -31.07 -22.01 -3.99
C ASN A 622 -31.70 -22.53 -5.28
N GLN A 623 -32.96 -22.99 -5.24
CA GLN A 623 -33.71 -23.41 -6.42
C GLN A 623 -34.08 -22.22 -7.31
N ASP A 624 -34.43 -21.09 -6.70
CA ASP A 624 -34.79 -19.86 -7.43
C ASP A 624 -33.65 -19.34 -8.31
N HIS A 625 -32.39 -19.65 -7.99
CA HIS A 625 -31.22 -19.29 -8.79
C HIS A 625 -31.21 -19.89 -10.19
N GLU A 626 -32.05 -20.90 -10.48
CA GLU A 626 -32.24 -21.40 -11.84
C GLU A 626 -32.85 -20.34 -12.75
N ARG A 627 -33.73 -19.49 -12.21
CA ARG A 627 -34.48 -18.48 -12.98
C ARG A 627 -34.16 -17.04 -12.59
N LEU A 628 -33.67 -16.79 -11.38
CA LEU A 628 -33.32 -15.47 -10.88
C LEU A 628 -31.80 -15.29 -10.83
N ASP A 629 -31.34 -14.13 -11.27
CA ASP A 629 -29.98 -13.69 -10.96
C ASP A 629 -29.88 -13.20 -9.52
N CYS A 630 -28.74 -13.44 -8.85
CA CYS A 630 -28.55 -13.09 -7.44
C CYS A 630 -28.89 -11.62 -7.14
N ARG A 631 -28.58 -10.70 -8.08
CA ARG A 631 -28.84 -9.26 -7.90
C ARG A 631 -30.32 -8.94 -7.87
N THR A 632 -31.20 -9.78 -8.43
CA THR A 632 -32.64 -9.59 -8.36
C THR A 632 -33.12 -9.51 -6.92
N CYS A 633 -32.55 -10.33 -6.04
CA CYS A 633 -32.85 -10.32 -4.60
C CYS A 633 -31.94 -9.37 -3.82
N HIS A 634 -30.68 -9.23 -4.24
CA HIS A 634 -29.66 -8.52 -3.47
C HIS A 634 -29.45 -7.05 -3.85
N VAL A 635 -30.09 -6.53 -4.90
CA VAL A 635 -30.08 -5.10 -5.26
C VAL A 635 -31.53 -4.60 -5.24
N THR A 636 -31.92 -4.05 -4.10
CA THR A 636 -33.33 -3.78 -3.77
C THR A 636 -33.85 -2.43 -4.28
N GLY A 637 -32.95 -1.51 -4.62
CA GLY A 637 -33.33 -0.15 -5.00
C GLY A 637 -32.35 0.53 -5.95
N THR A 638 -32.82 1.58 -6.60
CA THR A 638 -32.02 2.49 -7.43
C THR A 638 -32.55 3.93 -7.29
N GLY A 639 -32.01 4.87 -8.06
CA GLY A 639 -32.44 6.27 -8.05
C GLY A 639 -31.63 7.14 -9.01
N GLY A 640 -31.48 8.42 -8.67
CA GLY A 640 -30.80 9.41 -9.48
C GLY A 640 -31.66 9.90 -10.65
N LEU A 641 -31.04 10.19 -11.80
CA LEU A 641 -31.77 10.70 -12.97
C LEU A 641 -32.65 9.60 -13.60
N MET A 642 -33.95 9.83 -13.67
CA MET A 642 -34.93 8.86 -14.20
C MET A 642 -35.48 9.27 -15.56
N VAL A 643 -35.73 10.58 -15.74
CA VAL A 643 -36.26 11.14 -16.98
C VAL A 643 -35.46 12.38 -17.37
N ARG A 644 -35.15 12.52 -18.67
CA ARG A 644 -34.65 13.77 -19.26
C ARG A 644 -35.41 14.08 -20.54
N ASP A 645 -36.05 15.23 -20.59
CA ASP A 645 -36.82 15.71 -21.72
C ASP A 645 -36.22 17.01 -22.25
N VAL A 646 -35.67 16.95 -23.46
CA VAL A 646 -35.07 18.12 -24.13
C VAL A 646 -36.06 18.81 -25.06
N THR A 647 -37.27 18.28 -25.24
CA THR A 647 -38.28 18.74 -26.21
C THR A 647 -39.26 19.74 -25.62
N VAL A 648 -39.23 19.91 -24.30
CA VAL A 648 -40.02 20.90 -23.56
C VAL A 648 -39.15 22.11 -23.21
N PRO A 649 -39.75 23.27 -22.89
CA PRO A 649 -39.00 24.46 -22.51
C PRO A 649 -37.98 24.17 -21.39
N PRO A 650 -36.70 24.56 -21.56
CA PRO A 650 -35.68 24.32 -20.55
C PRO A 650 -35.86 25.23 -19.34
N THR A 651 -35.26 24.82 -18.22
CA THR A 651 -35.17 25.65 -17.00
C THR A 651 -33.83 26.36 -16.97
N PHE A 652 -33.83 27.67 -16.75
CA PHE A 652 -32.61 28.43 -16.52
C PHE A 652 -32.13 28.24 -15.08
N ASN A 653 -30.85 27.93 -14.90
CA ASN A 653 -30.19 27.87 -13.61
C ASN A 653 -29.42 29.17 -13.38
N GLU A 654 -29.86 29.98 -12.42
CA GLU A 654 -29.24 31.25 -12.07
C GLU A 654 -27.82 31.08 -11.51
N GLU A 655 -27.54 29.97 -10.82
CA GLU A 655 -26.24 29.70 -10.22
C GLU A 655 -25.19 29.40 -11.29
N THR A 656 -25.55 28.62 -12.31
CA THR A 656 -24.61 28.25 -13.38
C THR A 656 -24.69 29.15 -14.62
N GLY A 657 -25.70 30.02 -14.70
CA GLY A 657 -25.98 30.83 -15.88
C GLY A 657 -26.37 30.01 -17.13
N LEU A 658 -26.88 28.79 -16.95
CA LEU A 658 -27.11 27.83 -18.05
C LEU A 658 -28.53 27.29 -18.05
N TYR A 659 -29.02 26.98 -19.25
CA TYR A 659 -30.26 26.26 -19.48
C TYR A 659 -30.06 24.75 -19.33
N MET A 660 -30.97 24.12 -18.60
CA MET A 660 -30.98 22.68 -18.39
C MET A 660 -32.25 22.07 -18.98
N ALA A 661 -32.10 20.89 -19.57
CA ALA A 661 -33.24 20.09 -20.01
C ALA A 661 -34.14 19.75 -18.80
N ALA A 662 -35.43 19.54 -19.04
CA ALA A 662 -36.34 19.13 -17.98
C ALA A 662 -35.94 17.74 -17.48
N VAL A 663 -35.74 17.60 -16.17
CA VAL A 663 -35.30 16.34 -15.54
C VAL A 663 -36.27 15.89 -14.46
N LYS A 664 -36.45 14.58 -14.33
CA LYS A 664 -37.08 13.95 -13.16
C LYS A 664 -36.05 13.08 -12.46
N ARG A 665 -35.80 13.39 -11.19
CA ARG A 665 -34.93 12.61 -10.31
C ARG A 665 -35.73 11.86 -9.26
N ALA A 666 -35.14 10.79 -8.76
CA ALA A 666 -35.60 10.10 -7.56
C ALA A 666 -34.46 10.00 -6.56
N LYS A 667 -34.80 9.91 -5.27
CA LYS A 667 -33.80 9.70 -4.22
C LYS A 667 -33.09 8.35 -4.46
N PRO A 668 -31.77 8.24 -4.20
CA PRO A 668 -31.08 6.95 -4.25
C PRO A 668 -31.79 5.91 -3.39
N GLY A 669 -31.81 4.65 -3.83
CA GLY A 669 -32.53 3.54 -3.18
C GLY A 669 -34.06 3.60 -3.23
N SER A 670 -34.68 4.75 -3.53
CA SER A 670 -36.14 4.92 -3.44
C SER A 670 -36.92 4.37 -4.64
N VAL A 671 -36.24 4.01 -5.73
CA VAL A 671 -36.88 3.48 -6.93
C VAL A 671 -36.70 1.98 -6.98
N GLN A 672 -37.82 1.28 -7.08
CA GLN A 672 -37.83 -0.16 -7.34
C GLN A 672 -37.21 -0.48 -8.71
N PRO A 673 -36.33 -1.49 -8.80
CA PRO A 673 -35.85 -2.00 -10.08
C PRO A 673 -36.97 -2.48 -11.00
N VAL A 674 -36.76 -2.39 -12.30
CA VAL A 674 -37.58 -3.12 -13.28
C VAL A 674 -36.92 -4.46 -13.58
N TYR A 675 -37.71 -5.53 -13.54
CA TYR A 675 -37.22 -6.90 -13.75
C TYR A 675 -37.49 -7.37 -15.17
N ARG A 676 -36.48 -7.95 -15.82
CA ARG A 676 -36.56 -8.46 -17.20
C ARG A 676 -35.74 -9.73 -17.35
N TRP A 677 -36.18 -10.62 -18.25
CA TRP A 677 -35.34 -11.69 -18.76
C TRP A 677 -34.12 -11.11 -19.48
N TYR A 678 -32.96 -11.69 -19.22
CA TYR A 678 -31.70 -11.30 -19.83
C TYR A 678 -30.86 -12.52 -20.17
N ASP A 679 -30.53 -12.68 -21.44
CA ASP A 679 -29.69 -13.74 -22.00
C ASP A 679 -28.20 -13.34 -22.13
N GLY A 680 -27.85 -12.14 -21.65
CA GLY A 680 -26.53 -11.54 -21.84
C GLY A 680 -26.39 -10.69 -23.11
N VAL A 681 -27.43 -10.61 -23.95
CA VAL A 681 -27.46 -9.86 -25.21
C VAL A 681 -28.44 -8.68 -25.12
N SER A 682 -28.23 -7.64 -25.93
CA SER A 682 -29.10 -6.46 -25.94
C SER A 682 -29.28 -5.86 -27.32
N LYS A 683 -30.52 -5.42 -27.61
CA LYS A 683 -30.86 -4.68 -28.82
C LYS A 683 -30.94 -3.18 -28.50
N GLY A 684 -29.92 -2.44 -28.92
CA GLY A 684 -29.76 -1.06 -28.44
C GLY A 684 -29.54 -1.04 -26.92
N PRO A 685 -30.29 -0.25 -26.14
CA PRO A 685 -30.20 -0.19 -24.69
C PRO A 685 -31.23 -1.10 -23.97
N GLU A 686 -31.90 -2.00 -24.71
CA GLU A 686 -32.91 -2.93 -24.17
C GLU A 686 -32.35 -4.36 -24.05
N PRO A 687 -32.53 -5.04 -22.90
CA PRO A 687 -32.11 -6.42 -22.71
C PRO A 687 -32.98 -7.38 -23.53
N THR A 688 -32.38 -8.48 -24.01
CA THR A 688 -33.11 -9.58 -24.68
C THR A 688 -33.21 -10.80 -23.78
N GLY A 689 -34.25 -11.61 -23.96
CA GLY A 689 -34.47 -12.84 -23.21
C GLY A 689 -35.94 -13.19 -23.11
N SER A 690 -36.24 -14.45 -22.80
CA SER A 690 -37.61 -14.96 -22.62
C SER A 690 -37.64 -16.07 -21.57
N ILE A 691 -38.84 -16.33 -21.02
CA ILE A 691 -39.10 -17.49 -20.16
C ILE A 691 -38.86 -18.84 -20.88
N ASP A 692 -39.01 -18.87 -22.21
CA ASP A 692 -38.98 -20.10 -23.01
C ASP A 692 -37.60 -20.48 -23.56
N ASP A 693 -36.59 -19.61 -23.41
CA ASP A 693 -35.28 -19.82 -24.05
C ASP A 693 -34.34 -20.74 -23.26
N GLY A 694 -34.66 -21.02 -22.00
CA GLY A 694 -33.91 -21.92 -21.10
C GLY A 694 -32.51 -21.42 -20.71
N VAL A 695 -32.11 -20.21 -21.12
CA VAL A 695 -30.77 -19.64 -20.85
C VAL A 695 -30.85 -18.31 -20.12
N SER A 696 -31.97 -17.59 -20.24
CA SER A 696 -32.21 -16.32 -19.58
C SER A 696 -32.47 -16.49 -18.10
N LYS A 697 -32.05 -15.49 -17.33
CA LYS A 697 -32.51 -15.28 -15.95
C LYS A 697 -33.22 -13.94 -15.85
N ILE A 698 -34.00 -13.75 -14.80
CA ILE A 698 -34.58 -12.45 -14.45
C ILE A 698 -33.50 -11.63 -13.74
N HIS A 699 -33.22 -10.44 -14.27
CA HIS A 699 -32.26 -9.48 -13.71
C HIS A 699 -32.94 -8.14 -13.36
N PRO A 700 -32.37 -7.37 -12.41
CA PRO A 700 -32.82 -6.03 -12.08
C PRO A 700 -32.18 -4.97 -12.99
N PHE A 701 -32.98 -4.00 -13.42
CA PHE A 701 -32.54 -2.87 -14.23
C PHE A 701 -33.09 -1.55 -13.68
N LYS A 702 -32.34 -0.45 -13.86
CA LYS A 702 -32.87 0.90 -13.77
C LYS A 702 -33.43 1.30 -15.14
N LEU A 703 -34.70 1.64 -15.19
CA LEU A 703 -35.33 2.20 -16.39
C LEU A 703 -35.11 3.72 -16.43
N TYR A 704 -34.34 4.17 -17.42
CA TYR A 704 -34.21 5.57 -17.78
C TYR A 704 -35.06 5.88 -19.01
N ARG A 705 -35.74 7.04 -19.01
CA ARG A 705 -36.55 7.52 -20.14
C ARG A 705 -36.00 8.86 -20.60
N GLY A 706 -35.45 8.90 -21.81
CA GLY A 706 -35.10 10.16 -22.42
C GLY A 706 -36.11 10.53 -23.49
N ILE A 707 -36.37 11.82 -23.68
CA ILE A 707 -37.24 12.33 -24.75
C ILE A 707 -36.42 13.33 -25.56
N ALA A 708 -36.26 13.05 -26.86
CA ALA A 708 -35.44 13.83 -27.79
C ALA A 708 -36.18 14.13 -29.10
N PRO A 709 -35.78 15.17 -29.84
CA PRO A 709 -36.31 15.44 -31.17
C PRO A 709 -35.88 14.35 -32.15
N ALA A 710 -36.85 13.80 -32.87
CA ALA A 710 -36.64 12.95 -34.03
C ALA A 710 -37.13 13.65 -35.28
N ASP A 711 -36.40 13.50 -36.38
CA ASP A 711 -36.79 14.00 -37.69
C ASP A 711 -38.16 13.47 -38.07
N LYS A 712 -39.05 14.36 -38.52
CA LYS A 712 -40.45 14.04 -38.74
C LYS A 712 -40.67 13.04 -39.89
N GLU A 713 -39.81 13.05 -40.90
CA GLU A 713 -39.95 12.21 -42.08
C GLU A 713 -39.28 10.85 -41.91
N SER A 714 -38.02 10.82 -41.47
CA SER A 714 -37.26 9.58 -41.29
C SER A 714 -37.54 8.89 -39.95
N GLY A 715 -38.00 9.63 -38.94
CA GLY A 715 -38.16 9.14 -37.58
C GLY A 715 -36.84 8.88 -36.84
N GLU A 716 -35.70 9.26 -37.43
CA GLU A 716 -34.38 9.17 -36.82
C GLU A 716 -34.18 10.27 -35.77
N LEU A 717 -33.42 9.98 -34.71
CA LEU A 717 -33.12 10.97 -33.68
C LEU A 717 -32.15 12.01 -34.23
N LEU A 718 -32.41 13.28 -33.91
CA LEU A 718 -31.58 14.39 -34.38
C LEU A 718 -30.39 14.61 -33.46
N ASN A 719 -29.23 14.82 -34.08
CA ASN A 719 -28.02 15.22 -33.38
C ASN A 719 -28.17 16.64 -32.85
N LEU A 720 -27.95 16.80 -31.54
CA LEU A 720 -28.03 18.08 -30.84
C LEU A 720 -26.65 18.55 -30.43
N LYS A 721 -26.40 19.84 -30.56
CA LYS A 721 -25.22 20.51 -30.01
C LYS A 721 -25.53 21.05 -28.61
N VAL A 722 -24.91 20.45 -27.59
CA VAL A 722 -25.32 20.57 -26.17
C VAL A 722 -24.93 21.91 -25.57
N ASP A 723 -23.75 22.42 -25.91
CA ASP A 723 -23.29 23.77 -25.53
C ASP A 723 -24.23 24.87 -26.04
N VAL A 724 -24.66 24.78 -27.31
CA VAL A 724 -25.65 25.72 -27.87
C VAL A 724 -26.96 25.67 -27.10
N PHE A 725 -27.48 24.47 -26.79
CA PHE A 725 -28.69 24.35 -25.98
C PHE A 725 -28.51 24.96 -24.59
N ALA A 726 -27.42 24.62 -23.90
CA ALA A 726 -27.17 25.05 -22.54
C ALA A 726 -26.95 26.57 -22.43
N GLN A 727 -26.36 27.20 -23.43
CA GLN A 727 -26.11 28.66 -23.42
C GLN A 727 -27.34 29.46 -23.85
N THR A 728 -28.16 28.93 -24.76
CA THR A 728 -29.24 29.72 -25.39
C THR A 728 -30.65 29.33 -24.96
N GLY A 729 -30.82 28.11 -24.44
CA GLY A 729 -32.14 27.51 -24.19
C GLY A 729 -32.94 27.21 -25.46
N ASP A 730 -32.33 27.34 -26.64
CA ASP A 730 -32.98 27.24 -27.94
C ASP A 730 -32.72 25.87 -28.58
N LEU A 731 -33.73 25.01 -28.52
CA LEU A 731 -33.66 23.66 -29.07
C LEU A 731 -33.47 23.65 -30.59
N GLU A 732 -34.11 24.58 -31.32
CA GLU A 732 -34.01 24.63 -32.79
C GLU A 732 -32.59 25.01 -33.22
N LYS A 733 -31.96 25.97 -32.53
CA LYS A 733 -30.55 26.30 -32.77
C LYS A 733 -29.63 25.14 -32.45
N ALA A 734 -29.89 24.42 -31.36
CA ALA A 734 -29.09 23.26 -30.98
C ALA A 734 -29.21 22.10 -31.99
N ILE A 735 -30.41 21.86 -32.54
CA ILE A 735 -30.64 20.91 -33.63
C ILE A 735 -29.90 21.38 -34.88
N ALA A 736 -30.10 22.62 -35.32
CA ALA A 736 -29.49 23.16 -36.53
C ALA A 736 -27.96 23.07 -36.51
N ALA A 737 -27.35 23.41 -35.37
CA ALA A 737 -25.91 23.29 -35.17
C ALA A 737 -25.46 21.82 -35.16
N GLY A 738 -26.17 20.95 -34.46
CA GLY A 738 -25.82 19.53 -34.36
C GLY A 738 -25.93 18.76 -35.69
N VAL A 739 -26.99 18.99 -36.47
CA VAL A 739 -27.17 18.34 -37.80
C VAL A 739 -26.15 18.86 -38.81
N THR A 740 -25.83 20.15 -38.76
CA THR A 740 -24.80 20.75 -39.64
C THR A 740 -23.42 20.18 -39.34
N GLU A 741 -23.04 20.12 -38.06
CA GLU A 741 -21.74 19.62 -37.64
C GLU A 741 -21.58 18.12 -37.87
N SER A 742 -22.64 17.33 -37.68
CA SER A 742 -22.62 15.89 -37.98
C SER A 742 -22.80 15.53 -39.45
N GLY A 743 -23.25 16.47 -40.28
CA GLY A 743 -23.68 16.19 -41.66
C GLY A 743 -24.94 15.32 -41.75
N GLN A 744 -25.74 15.23 -40.68
CA GLN A 744 -26.99 14.48 -40.66
C GLN A 744 -28.04 15.16 -41.54
N ALA A 745 -28.75 14.37 -42.36
CA ALA A 745 -29.89 14.86 -43.12
C ALA A 745 -31.04 15.26 -42.18
N TYR A 746 -31.65 16.42 -42.42
CA TYR A 746 -32.76 16.94 -41.62
C TYR A 746 -33.87 17.49 -42.53
N SER A 747 -35.11 17.03 -42.33
CA SER A 747 -36.30 17.47 -43.11
C SER A 747 -36.74 18.90 -42.80
N GLY A 748 -36.20 19.51 -41.74
CA GLY A 748 -36.61 20.84 -41.26
C GLY A 748 -37.76 20.82 -40.25
N ALA A 749 -38.26 19.64 -39.88
CA ALA A 749 -39.24 19.49 -38.81
C ALA A 749 -38.95 18.27 -37.93
N TRP A 750 -39.26 18.36 -36.65
CA TRP A 750 -39.06 17.28 -35.68
C TRP A 750 -40.32 16.98 -34.86
N VAL A 751 -40.34 15.80 -34.24
CA VAL A 751 -41.34 15.36 -33.27
C VAL A 751 -40.68 14.77 -32.02
N PRO A 752 -41.25 14.91 -30.81
CA PRO A 752 -40.72 14.26 -29.62
C PRO A 752 -40.74 12.74 -29.76
N LYS A 753 -39.62 12.09 -29.43
CA LYS A 753 -39.49 10.64 -29.41
C LYS A 753 -38.90 10.19 -28.08
N GLU A 754 -39.62 9.30 -27.41
CA GLU A 754 -39.13 8.66 -26.18
C GLU A 754 -38.18 7.51 -26.52
N ILE A 755 -37.10 7.42 -25.75
CA ILE A 755 -36.13 6.34 -25.76
C ILE A 755 -36.04 5.78 -24.34
N LYS A 756 -36.21 4.47 -24.22
CA LYS A 756 -36.01 3.74 -22.97
C LYS A 756 -34.62 3.15 -22.95
N ALA A 757 -33.92 3.28 -21.83
CA ALA A 757 -32.65 2.61 -21.59
C ALA A 757 -32.69 1.84 -20.28
N TYR A 758 -32.22 0.60 -20.31
CA TYR A 758 -32.20 -0.29 -19.17
C TYR A 758 -30.77 -0.44 -18.67
N PHE A 759 -30.43 0.30 -17.62
CA PHE A 759 -29.12 0.17 -16.99
C PHE A 759 -29.12 -1.02 -16.04
N TRP A 760 -28.24 -1.97 -16.30
CA TRP A 760 -28.11 -3.16 -15.46
C TRP A 760 -27.63 -2.78 -14.06
N LEU A 761 -28.39 -3.21 -13.05
CA LEU A 761 -28.08 -2.97 -11.65
C LEU A 761 -27.15 -4.08 -11.16
N SER A 762 -25.86 -3.76 -11.11
CA SER A 762 -24.79 -4.70 -10.79
C SER A 762 -24.04 -4.39 -9.50
N HIS A 763 -24.46 -3.35 -8.79
CA HIS A 763 -23.85 -2.82 -7.57
C HIS A 763 -24.97 -2.34 -6.64
N GLY A 764 -24.64 -1.98 -5.39
CA GLY A 764 -25.60 -1.74 -4.32
C GLY A 764 -26.08 -3.04 -3.71
N VAL A 765 -25.19 -4.03 -3.64
CA VAL A 765 -25.50 -5.35 -3.11
C VAL A 765 -25.63 -5.27 -1.60
N THR A 766 -26.82 -5.63 -1.09
CA THR A 766 -27.08 -5.75 0.35
C THR A 766 -26.94 -7.19 0.83
N LYS A 767 -26.42 -7.33 2.05
CA LYS A 767 -26.33 -8.62 2.77
C LYS A 767 -27.54 -8.85 3.67
N GLU A 768 -28.07 -7.81 4.30
CA GLU A 768 -29.07 -7.92 5.38
C GLU A 768 -30.49 -7.59 4.93
N GLU A 769 -30.64 -6.81 3.85
CA GLU A 769 -31.93 -6.32 3.36
C GLU A 769 -32.32 -6.98 2.03
N ALA A 770 -31.86 -8.22 1.79
CA ALA A 770 -32.21 -8.95 0.57
C ALA A 770 -33.72 -9.25 0.52
N LEU A 771 -34.28 -9.23 -0.69
CA LEU A 771 -35.71 -9.52 -0.90
C LEU A 771 -36.06 -10.93 -0.45
N VAL A 772 -37.22 -11.06 0.19
CA VAL A 772 -37.81 -12.32 0.64
C VAL A 772 -38.97 -12.75 -0.25
N CYS A 773 -39.47 -13.98 -0.06
CA CYS A 773 -40.51 -14.56 -0.90
C CYS A 773 -41.76 -13.66 -1.02
N SER A 774 -42.21 -13.07 0.10
CA SER A 774 -43.38 -12.19 0.13
C SER A 774 -43.21 -10.93 -0.72
N ASP A 775 -41.98 -10.45 -0.92
CA ASP A 775 -41.72 -9.26 -1.73
C ASP A 775 -42.05 -9.53 -3.20
N CYS A 776 -41.81 -10.75 -3.70
CA CYS A 776 -42.10 -11.11 -5.10
C CYS A 776 -43.47 -11.76 -5.29
N HIS A 777 -43.89 -12.58 -4.33
CA HIS A 777 -45.08 -13.44 -4.44
C HIS A 777 -46.34 -12.84 -3.79
N GLY A 778 -46.22 -11.73 -3.05
CA GLY A 778 -47.36 -11.02 -2.47
C GLY A 778 -48.37 -10.52 -3.52
N GLU A 779 -49.56 -10.09 -3.09
CA GLU A 779 -50.59 -9.52 -3.98
C GLU A 779 -50.07 -8.29 -4.75
N GLU A 780 -49.25 -7.46 -4.10
CA GLU A 780 -48.53 -6.32 -4.69
C GLU A 780 -47.04 -6.63 -4.92
N GLY A 781 -46.72 -7.89 -5.23
CA GLY A 781 -45.34 -8.35 -5.39
C GLY A 781 -44.57 -7.62 -6.51
N LEU A 782 -43.25 -7.55 -6.34
CA LEU A 782 -42.33 -6.77 -7.17
C LEU A 782 -42.23 -7.28 -8.63
N LEU A 783 -42.57 -8.55 -8.88
CA LEU A 783 -42.50 -9.16 -10.20
C LEU A 783 -43.82 -9.05 -10.95
N ASP A 784 -43.80 -8.38 -12.11
CA ASP A 784 -44.88 -8.42 -13.08
C ASP A 784 -44.80 -9.73 -13.89
N PHE A 785 -45.41 -10.79 -13.34
CA PHE A 785 -45.42 -12.12 -13.95
C PHE A 785 -45.99 -12.13 -15.37
N ALA A 786 -47.01 -11.31 -15.66
CA ALA A 786 -47.60 -11.22 -16.98
C ALA A 786 -46.63 -10.59 -17.98
N ALA A 787 -45.94 -9.51 -17.60
CA ALA A 787 -44.89 -8.90 -18.43
C ALA A 787 -43.65 -9.80 -18.60
N LEU A 788 -43.43 -10.74 -17.68
CA LEU A 788 -42.38 -11.76 -17.76
C LEU A 788 -42.80 -13.01 -18.56
N GLY A 789 -44.03 -13.07 -19.08
CA GLY A 789 -44.50 -14.15 -19.95
C GLY A 789 -45.10 -15.35 -19.23
N TYR A 790 -45.34 -15.28 -17.92
CA TYR A 790 -46.06 -16.33 -17.19
C TYR A 790 -47.56 -16.28 -17.54
N SER A 791 -48.19 -17.45 -17.65
CA SER A 791 -49.64 -17.55 -17.78
C SER A 791 -50.34 -17.10 -16.49
N GLU A 792 -51.63 -16.77 -16.60
CA GLU A 792 -52.45 -16.37 -15.44
C GLU A 792 -52.50 -17.46 -14.37
N GLU A 793 -52.54 -18.73 -14.78
CA GLU A 793 -52.53 -19.88 -13.87
C GLU A 793 -51.18 -20.04 -13.16
N GLU A 794 -50.06 -19.93 -13.88
CA GLU A 794 -48.72 -19.97 -13.29
C GLU A 794 -48.49 -18.80 -12.32
N ALA A 795 -48.87 -17.59 -12.72
CA ALA A 795 -48.76 -16.40 -11.86
C ALA A 795 -49.59 -16.56 -10.58
N LYS A 796 -50.80 -17.14 -10.68
CA LYS A 796 -51.64 -17.42 -9.51
C LYS A 796 -51.02 -18.47 -8.59
N ASN A 797 -50.43 -19.53 -9.15
CA ASN A 797 -49.74 -20.55 -8.37
C ASN A 797 -48.51 -20.01 -7.64
N LEU A 798 -47.71 -19.18 -8.33
CA LEU A 798 -46.57 -18.48 -7.75
C LEU A 798 -47.02 -17.57 -6.60
N ARG A 799 -48.11 -16.83 -6.74
CA ARG A 799 -48.64 -15.97 -5.68
C ARG A 799 -49.28 -16.72 -4.50
N ALA A 800 -49.63 -17.98 -4.68
CA ALA A 800 -50.23 -18.82 -3.63
C ALA A 800 -49.19 -19.46 -2.69
N HIS A 801 -47.89 -19.41 -3.03
CA HIS A 801 -46.78 -19.95 -2.23
C HIS A 801 -46.19 -18.90 -1.25
N GLN A 802 -47.05 -18.14 -0.56
CA GLN A 802 -46.64 -17.13 0.43
C GLN A 802 -45.95 -17.72 1.66
#